data_AF-A0ABD3HND0-F1
#
_entry.id   AF-A0ABD3HND0-F1
#
_cell.length_a   1.000
_cell.length_b   1.000
_cell.length_c   1.000
_cell.angle_alpha   90.00
_cell.angle_beta   90.00
_cell.angle_gamma   90.00
#
_symmetry.space_group_name_H-M   'P 1'
#
loop_
_entity.id
_entity.type
_entity.pdbx_description
1 polymer ?
#
loop_
_entity_poly.entity_id
_entity_poly.type
_entity_poly.pdbx_seq_one_letter_code
_entity_poly.pdbx_strand_id
1 'polypeptide(L)'
;MDISFQMKRCWTWLLIVELVRVSYVVHFARSESPEGFISIDCGGSGGLDPVTGLQWDPDDKYLQGFDQLYNAEKVAVKASVSLETSRPIDNEQELKTAMIFYPGNLDHDRIPRSKFCYNLNVAYNESEAPTNYLLRATFPSQNLTANATDLNLYSTRFYFSVDSTYIATIELDEKRPQIIDLIIIPLNSTVHVCLVPLEDRSSMPAISALELRPFAVGMYDRSYEGESWGTFGPKSAQGSYLVLFNRTNFGGDPKTPSVRYPSDAYDRIWYSPEIPSSKDSKISMVRDSRNLDFTDDADTAYSYPVEVYSTAWEAADLTDNISFSLNLTEPRVQTPTPTFYINLLFHETMTGNSTRFIDILHDPGNGPNEFYDGLEVPDNWIWVNHKRLTFMSDSVIFTIRTNGSSDLPAIISGVEIYGEMNPIISKTIQDDVDVVQELFTNYSDQKNLFDRAGDPCLPIPWAWLVCSMELPPRVTQINVTGKGVNGSLPRSLGGLSRLTVLDLSNNSLTGHVPNSLGNISSLRALNLEGNKLFGELPPFQPKALQTLEYLSLANNQFGGNLSSLVTALDDSVSALNMSNNSFSGPIPLELQNLTNLRSLDFSHNNLTGELPLDLWRLENLHVLNLNHNQLKGNIPDSMWALPNLKFVNLENNRFTGVNLTTWYSTITEKGSFDAVVLKVLLLGNQIENVILPPHDVSFRSDNDMRNKSLPRPTSFILLGDSPYCKGLEKGDKTLIQRYICRSEPNQKFWDPPDNGQAVSTSTLIAVGVICGLLVLIMSCVLIFFLRRYSRRTRELHDIQEALAKEGVKPPFFKYADLKTATRSFSDSSILGVGGFGTVYKAELQDGNVLAVKKLVPTEQNMSDFLKEMVNITGIKHRHLIQLRGCCVGERQQRMLVYEYAENKNLAEALWGEARTFVLGWKQRFRICLGIARGLAYLHEELQPKMIHRDIKPQNILLDKDFNPKIADFGLILPTLTDNTHITSNIGGTKGYLSPEYLNEGMISEKVDVYSFGVVLLEIVSGRKCVDYNLPKDQIFLRNWAEELYDRDQLLHLVDESLIDYNVEEIYLVVETALVCSQLEWRKRPTMSQVVTSFVQYEDPAIDIARGLKGPRKTLEDIPEEDMVEMPIEDDESQVRRLLSARSTDSAQEDAIELSTMRPR
;
A
#
# COMPACT_ATOMS: atom_id res chain seq x y z
N MET A 1 32.15 -4.68 -88.50
CA MET A 1 31.46 -4.35 -87.24
C MET A 1 31.30 -5.63 -86.48
N ASP A 2 31.93 -5.79 -85.31
CA ASP A 2 31.15 -6.28 -84.16
C ASP A 2 31.91 -6.11 -82.84
N ILE A 3 31.82 -4.90 -82.32
CA ILE A 3 32.08 -4.56 -80.91
C ILE A 3 30.93 -5.12 -80.02
N SER A 4 29.89 -5.72 -80.61
CA SER A 4 28.69 -6.25 -79.96
C SER A 4 28.90 -7.55 -79.16
N PHE A 5 29.88 -8.39 -79.52
CA PHE A 5 30.02 -9.72 -78.88
C PHE A 5 30.91 -9.72 -77.62
N GLN A 6 31.83 -8.76 -77.48
CA GLN A 6 32.69 -8.63 -76.29
C GLN A 6 31.99 -7.93 -75.12
N MET A 7 31.02 -7.03 -75.38
CA MET A 7 30.27 -6.36 -74.30
C MET A 7 29.29 -7.29 -73.56
N LYS A 8 28.70 -8.30 -74.23
CA LYS A 8 27.75 -9.21 -73.56
C LYS A 8 28.40 -10.18 -72.57
N ARG A 9 29.69 -10.52 -72.75
CA ARG A 9 30.44 -11.38 -71.81
C ARG A 9 30.95 -10.64 -70.57
N CYS A 10 31.30 -9.36 -70.68
CA CYS A 10 31.67 -8.55 -69.50
C CYS A 10 30.47 -8.27 -68.59
N TRP A 11 29.27 -8.02 -69.15
CA TRP A 11 28.08 -7.76 -68.34
C TRP A 11 27.53 -9.01 -67.63
N THR A 12 27.66 -10.20 -68.23
CA THR A 12 27.26 -11.45 -67.56
C THR A 12 28.25 -11.88 -66.48
N TRP A 13 29.55 -11.62 -66.64
CA TRP A 13 30.53 -11.87 -65.57
C TRP A 13 30.43 -10.87 -64.42
N LEU A 14 30.12 -9.59 -64.68
CA LEU A 14 29.86 -8.61 -63.61
C LEU A 14 28.57 -8.91 -62.84
N LEU A 15 27.50 -9.37 -63.52
CA LEU A 15 26.27 -9.77 -62.83
C LEU A 15 26.43 -11.06 -62.00
N ILE A 16 27.26 -12.01 -62.43
CA ILE A 16 27.52 -13.24 -61.66
C ILE A 16 28.44 -12.95 -60.47
N VAL A 17 29.44 -12.06 -60.61
CA VAL A 17 30.31 -11.67 -59.49
C VAL A 17 29.57 -10.80 -58.48
N GLU A 18 28.62 -9.94 -58.90
CA GLU A 18 27.74 -9.21 -57.98
C GLU A 18 26.64 -10.08 -57.38
N LEU A 19 26.07 -11.06 -58.08
CA LEU A 19 25.11 -12.01 -57.47
C LEU A 19 25.78 -13.02 -56.53
N VAL A 20 27.03 -13.41 -56.79
CA VAL A 20 27.83 -14.23 -55.88
C VAL A 20 28.36 -13.40 -54.71
N ARG A 21 28.66 -12.10 -54.88
CA ARG A 21 28.96 -11.18 -53.76
C ARG A 21 27.72 -10.86 -52.92
N VAL A 22 26.56 -10.64 -53.52
CA VAL A 22 25.32 -10.47 -52.78
C VAL A 22 24.92 -11.78 -52.10
N SER A 23 25.17 -12.96 -52.69
CA SER A 23 24.93 -14.24 -52.00
C SER A 23 25.99 -14.55 -50.93
N TYR A 24 27.24 -14.10 -51.04
CA TYR A 24 28.26 -14.25 -49.98
C TYR A 24 28.16 -13.20 -48.88
N VAL A 25 27.66 -11.99 -49.18
CA VAL A 25 27.43 -10.91 -48.20
C VAL A 25 26.06 -11.06 -47.52
N VAL A 26 25.08 -11.71 -48.14
CA VAL A 26 23.78 -12.03 -47.52
C VAL A 26 23.80 -13.38 -46.77
N HIS A 27 24.90 -14.14 -46.80
CA HIS A 27 25.03 -15.38 -46.00
C HIS A 27 25.88 -15.23 -44.73
N PHE A 28 26.35 -14.03 -44.38
CA PHE A 28 27.06 -13.78 -43.12
C PHE A 28 26.46 -12.65 -42.25
N ALA A 29 25.21 -12.27 -42.51
CA ALA A 29 24.47 -11.34 -41.66
C ALA A 29 23.00 -11.75 -41.59
N ARG A 30 22.78 -12.93 -41.02
CA ARG A 30 21.56 -13.39 -40.34
C ARG A 30 21.97 -14.64 -39.58
N SER A 31 22.84 -14.50 -38.58
CA SER A 31 22.66 -15.38 -37.43
C SER A 31 21.33 -14.93 -36.83
N GLU A 32 20.26 -15.66 -37.13
CA GLU A 32 19.08 -15.61 -36.26
C GLU A 32 19.61 -15.75 -34.83
N SER A 33 19.17 -14.86 -33.95
CA SER A 33 19.52 -14.97 -32.54
C SER A 33 19.21 -16.40 -32.08
N PRO A 34 20.07 -17.03 -31.26
CA PRO A 34 19.79 -18.37 -30.75
C PRO A 34 18.39 -18.38 -30.12
N GLU A 35 17.62 -19.46 -30.31
CA GLU A 35 16.23 -19.54 -29.84
C GLU A 35 16.13 -19.10 -28.36
N GLY A 36 15.30 -18.09 -28.08
CA GLY A 36 15.05 -17.57 -26.73
C GLY A 36 15.87 -16.33 -26.30
N PHE A 37 16.76 -15.80 -27.14
CA PHE A 37 17.50 -14.57 -26.87
C PHE A 37 16.61 -13.32 -27.08
N ILE A 38 16.49 -12.45 -26.06
CA ILE A 38 15.84 -11.14 -26.15
C ILE A 38 16.88 -10.05 -25.85
N SER A 39 17.01 -9.06 -26.73
CA SER A 39 17.88 -7.88 -26.55
C SER A 39 17.10 -6.65 -26.97
N ILE A 40 16.97 -5.67 -26.08
CA ILE A 40 16.10 -4.51 -26.28
C ILE A 40 16.91 -3.23 -26.14
N ASP A 41 16.91 -2.42 -27.20
CA ASP A 41 17.43 -1.05 -27.20
C ASP A 41 16.32 -0.09 -26.74
N CYS A 42 16.38 0.32 -25.47
CA CYS A 42 15.35 1.12 -24.84
C CYS A 42 15.46 2.59 -25.29
N GLY A 43 14.45 3.06 -26.01
CA GLY A 43 14.46 4.40 -26.61
C GLY A 43 15.24 4.52 -27.92
N GLY A 44 15.92 3.48 -28.39
CA GLY A 44 16.60 3.49 -29.68
C GLY A 44 15.79 2.87 -30.81
N SER A 45 16.48 2.17 -31.71
CA SER A 45 15.89 1.53 -32.89
C SER A 45 16.58 0.20 -33.16
N GLY A 46 15.81 -0.79 -33.62
CA GLY A 46 16.34 -2.12 -33.93
C GLY A 46 17.58 -2.08 -34.83
N GLY A 47 18.52 -2.99 -34.56
CA GLY A 47 19.85 -2.98 -35.15
C GLY A 47 20.63 -4.25 -34.85
N LEU A 48 21.94 -4.21 -35.13
CA LEU A 48 22.85 -5.33 -34.94
C LEU A 48 24.00 -4.86 -34.05
N ASP A 49 24.28 -5.61 -33.00
CA ASP A 49 25.44 -5.35 -32.16
C ASP A 49 26.73 -5.61 -32.92
N PRO A 50 27.59 -4.59 -33.12
CA PRO A 50 28.87 -4.79 -33.78
C PRO A 50 29.83 -5.68 -32.98
N VAL A 51 29.61 -5.86 -31.68
CA VAL A 51 30.45 -6.68 -30.79
C VAL A 51 29.97 -8.13 -30.81
N THR A 52 28.71 -8.40 -30.49
CA THR A 52 28.18 -9.78 -30.42
C THR A 52 27.64 -10.29 -31.76
N GLY A 53 27.28 -9.41 -32.70
CA GLY A 53 26.55 -9.79 -33.91
C GLY A 53 25.10 -10.20 -33.64
N LEU A 54 24.58 -9.99 -32.42
CA LEU A 54 23.20 -10.26 -32.07
C LEU A 54 22.31 -9.10 -32.56
N GLN A 55 21.08 -9.45 -32.95
CA GLN A 55 20.07 -8.46 -33.30
C GLN A 55 19.40 -7.97 -32.01
N TRP A 56 19.29 -6.65 -31.86
CA TRP A 56 18.43 -6.04 -30.85
C TRP A 56 17.16 -5.49 -31.46
N ASP A 57 16.12 -5.51 -30.64
CA ASP A 57 14.78 -5.05 -30.97
C ASP A 57 14.51 -3.67 -30.37
N PRO A 58 13.63 -2.87 -31.01
CA PRO A 58 13.03 -1.72 -30.34
C PRO A 58 12.15 -2.16 -29.16
N ASP A 59 11.97 -1.26 -28.19
CA ASP A 59 11.22 -1.50 -26.95
C ASP A 59 9.69 -1.47 -27.09
N ASP A 60 9.19 -0.96 -28.21
CA ASP A 60 7.77 -0.74 -28.48
C ASP A 60 6.91 -2.01 -28.30
N LYS A 61 7.39 -3.17 -28.77
CA LYS A 61 6.67 -4.45 -28.67
C LYS A 61 6.72 -5.09 -27.28
N TYR A 62 7.59 -4.62 -26.39
CA TYR A 62 7.78 -5.19 -25.05
C TYR A 62 7.15 -4.33 -23.94
N LEU A 63 6.93 -3.05 -24.21
CA LEU A 63 6.33 -2.12 -23.25
C LEU A 63 4.81 -2.29 -23.14
N GLN A 64 4.31 -2.58 -21.94
CA GLN A 64 2.87 -2.78 -21.75
C GLN A 64 2.07 -1.47 -21.84
N GLY A 65 1.10 -1.45 -22.75
CA GLY A 65 0.21 -0.31 -22.95
C GLY A 65 0.90 0.88 -23.61
N PHE A 66 1.86 0.62 -24.51
CA PHE A 66 2.74 1.61 -25.15
C PHE A 66 2.35 2.07 -26.55
N ASP A 67 1.54 1.30 -27.30
CA ASP A 67 1.11 1.60 -28.69
C ASP A 67 0.51 3.01 -28.89
N GLN A 68 0.16 3.69 -27.81
CA GLN A 68 -0.52 4.97 -27.81
C GLN A 68 0.20 6.07 -26.98
N LEU A 69 1.30 5.73 -26.29
CA LEU A 69 2.15 6.64 -25.48
C LEU A 69 3.08 7.49 -26.36
N TYR A 70 3.67 6.88 -27.40
CA TYR A 70 4.70 7.49 -28.26
C TYR A 70 4.21 8.76 -28.98
N ASN A 71 2.92 8.81 -29.32
CA ASN A 71 2.35 9.88 -30.17
C ASN A 71 1.49 10.90 -29.41
N ALA A 72 1.06 10.63 -28.17
CA ALA A 72 0.02 11.42 -27.50
C ALA A 72 0.44 12.10 -26.18
N GLU A 73 1.46 11.60 -25.47
CA GLU A 73 1.59 11.91 -24.04
C GLU A 73 2.76 12.79 -23.62
N LYS A 74 3.88 12.89 -24.36
CA LYS A 74 5.12 13.56 -23.87
C LYS A 74 5.62 13.05 -22.50
N VAL A 75 5.06 11.96 -21.97
CA VAL A 75 5.40 11.35 -20.67
C VAL A 75 6.64 10.49 -20.79
N ALA A 76 6.90 9.92 -21.97
CA ALA A 76 8.15 9.23 -22.28
C ALA A 76 8.86 9.97 -23.41
N VAL A 77 10.18 10.16 -23.28
CA VAL A 77 11.01 10.85 -24.27
C VAL A 77 12.27 10.04 -24.52
N LYS A 78 12.63 9.94 -25.80
CA LYS A 78 13.92 9.41 -26.23
C LYS A 78 15.00 10.44 -25.93
N ALA A 79 15.98 10.06 -25.12
CA ALA A 79 17.12 10.91 -24.81
C ALA A 79 18.41 10.34 -25.36
N SER A 80 19.32 11.24 -25.72
CA SER A 80 20.69 10.91 -26.06
C SER A 80 21.55 10.91 -24.79
N VAL A 81 22.39 9.89 -24.67
CA VAL A 81 23.29 9.68 -23.55
C VAL A 81 24.70 10.10 -23.97
N SER A 82 25.36 10.95 -23.18
CA SER A 82 26.77 11.27 -23.38
C SER A 82 27.64 10.28 -22.63
N LEU A 83 28.50 9.54 -23.34
CA LEU A 83 29.43 8.58 -22.77
C LEU A 83 30.83 9.20 -22.69
N GLU A 84 31.34 9.43 -21.47
CA GLU A 84 32.74 9.85 -21.24
C GLU A 84 33.56 8.67 -20.71
N THR A 85 34.11 7.81 -21.57
CA THR A 85 34.94 6.68 -21.11
C THR A 85 36.32 6.63 -21.76
N SER A 86 37.30 6.25 -20.94
CA SER A 86 38.68 5.97 -21.34
C SER A 86 38.91 4.51 -21.78
N ARG A 87 37.87 3.66 -21.73
CA ARG A 87 37.90 2.23 -22.04
C ARG A 87 36.81 1.88 -23.08
N PRO A 88 37.00 0.79 -23.86
CA PRO A 88 35.96 0.26 -24.74
C PRO A 88 34.69 -0.04 -23.93
N ILE A 89 33.53 0.45 -24.39
CA ILE A 89 32.23 0.11 -23.81
C ILE A 89 31.56 -0.87 -24.76
N ASP A 90 31.10 -1.99 -24.22
CA ASP A 90 30.35 -2.95 -25.00
C ASP A 90 28.90 -2.46 -25.21
N ASN A 91 28.29 -2.79 -26.34
CA ASN A 91 26.97 -2.27 -26.74
C ASN A 91 26.91 -0.74 -26.87
N GLU A 92 28.01 -0.07 -27.23
CA GLU A 92 28.10 1.41 -27.32
C GLU A 92 26.94 2.05 -28.12
N GLN A 93 26.37 1.35 -29.09
CA GLN A 93 25.22 1.83 -29.86
C GLN A 93 23.91 1.80 -29.06
N GLU A 94 23.60 0.71 -28.36
CA GLU A 94 22.40 0.59 -27.50
C GLU A 94 22.47 1.56 -26.31
N LEU A 95 23.68 1.93 -25.89
CA LEU A 95 23.91 2.86 -24.77
C LEU A 95 23.88 4.34 -25.16
N LYS A 96 23.75 4.68 -26.45
CA LYS A 96 23.63 6.08 -26.92
C LYS A 96 22.24 6.65 -26.75
N THR A 97 21.25 5.78 -26.56
CA THR A 97 19.86 6.14 -26.34
C THR A 97 19.36 5.65 -25.00
N ALA A 98 18.37 6.35 -24.46
CA ALA A 98 17.63 5.91 -23.30
C ALA A 98 16.15 6.25 -23.47
N MET A 99 15.29 5.37 -22.98
CA MET A 99 13.91 5.70 -22.71
C MET A 99 13.84 6.40 -21.35
N ILE A 100 13.29 7.60 -21.33
CA ILE A 100 13.14 8.41 -20.12
C ILE A 100 11.67 8.69 -19.87
N PHE A 101 11.23 8.57 -18.62
CA PHE A 101 9.88 8.89 -18.21
C PHE A 101 9.81 10.17 -17.39
N TYR A 102 9.21 11.20 -17.96
CA TYR A 102 9.08 12.51 -17.33
C TYR A 102 7.94 12.58 -16.31
N PRO A 103 8.19 13.19 -15.14
CA PRO A 103 7.15 13.73 -14.32
C PRO A 103 6.65 15.03 -14.96
N GLY A 104 5.82 14.92 -15.99
CA GLY A 104 5.32 16.11 -16.70
C GLY A 104 4.54 17.03 -15.77
N ASN A 105 4.50 18.34 -16.09
CA ASN A 105 3.43 19.25 -15.65
C ASN A 105 2.11 18.71 -16.24
N LEU A 106 1.55 17.70 -15.60
CA LEU A 106 0.33 17.05 -16.04
C LEU A 106 -0.81 18.05 -15.80
N ASP A 107 -1.57 18.34 -16.85
CA ASP A 107 -2.93 18.87 -16.72
C ASP A 107 -3.61 18.15 -15.55
N HIS A 108 -4.31 18.89 -14.69
CA HIS A 108 -4.99 18.38 -13.49
C HIS A 108 -5.91 17.17 -13.74
N ASP A 109 -6.23 16.87 -15.00
CA ASP A 109 -7.12 15.79 -15.40
C ASP A 109 -6.43 14.42 -15.60
N ARG A 110 -5.09 14.33 -15.72
CA ARG A 110 -4.40 13.05 -16.07
C ARG A 110 -3.82 12.32 -14.86
N ILE A 111 -3.93 10.98 -14.84
CA ILE A 111 -3.34 10.13 -13.81
C ILE A 111 -1.87 9.85 -14.18
N PRO A 112 -0.87 10.24 -13.35
CA PRO A 112 0.51 9.85 -13.59
C PRO A 112 0.68 8.35 -13.40
N ARG A 113 1.44 7.68 -14.29
CA ARG A 113 1.74 6.26 -14.15
C ARG A 113 2.48 5.97 -12.84
N SER A 114 2.05 4.93 -12.13
CA SER A 114 2.73 4.44 -10.93
C SER A 114 4.02 3.70 -11.27
N LYS A 115 4.09 3.04 -12.44
CA LYS A 115 5.24 2.23 -12.86
C LYS A 115 5.30 2.05 -14.37
N PHE A 116 6.47 1.65 -14.86
CA PHE A 116 6.76 1.38 -16.26
C PHE A 116 7.29 -0.04 -16.38
N CYS A 117 6.56 -0.92 -17.07
CA CYS A 117 6.87 -2.36 -17.09
C CYS A 117 7.09 -2.88 -18.51
N TYR A 118 8.14 -3.68 -18.67
CA TYR A 118 8.45 -4.49 -19.83
C TYR A 118 7.96 -5.92 -19.61
N ASN A 119 7.33 -6.51 -20.63
CA ASN A 119 6.87 -7.90 -20.63
C ASN A 119 7.80 -8.75 -21.48
N LEU A 120 8.62 -9.57 -20.82
CA LEU A 120 9.58 -10.44 -21.48
C LEU A 120 9.04 -11.86 -21.51
N ASN A 121 8.72 -12.38 -22.71
CA ASN A 121 8.21 -13.73 -22.86
C ASN A 121 9.36 -14.74 -22.81
N VAL A 122 9.24 -15.74 -21.94
CA VAL A 122 10.21 -16.84 -21.81
C VAL A 122 9.61 -18.12 -22.37
N ALA A 123 10.48 -18.98 -22.90
CA ALA A 123 10.10 -20.33 -23.31
C ALA A 123 9.89 -21.19 -22.05
N TYR A 124 8.69 -21.11 -21.47
CA TYR A 124 8.29 -21.89 -20.31
C TYR A 124 7.57 -23.16 -20.77
N ASN A 125 8.15 -24.33 -20.50
CA ASN A 125 7.52 -25.62 -20.75
C ASN A 125 7.25 -26.30 -19.40
N GLU A 126 5.98 -26.43 -19.00
CA GLU A 126 5.57 -27.06 -17.71
C GLU A 126 6.08 -28.50 -17.53
N SER A 127 6.53 -29.12 -18.62
CA SER A 127 7.02 -30.49 -18.69
C SER A 127 8.54 -30.63 -18.46
N GLU A 128 9.29 -29.52 -18.52
CA GLU A 128 10.76 -29.48 -18.44
C GLU A 128 11.24 -28.84 -17.14
N ALA A 129 12.49 -29.12 -16.74
CA ALA A 129 13.09 -28.53 -15.54
C ALA A 129 13.17 -26.99 -15.67
N PRO A 130 12.99 -26.22 -14.59
CA PRO A 130 13.05 -24.77 -14.65
C PRO A 130 14.41 -24.29 -15.18
N THR A 131 14.38 -23.56 -16.28
CA THR A 131 15.56 -23.00 -16.95
C THR A 131 15.97 -21.69 -16.27
N ASN A 132 17.24 -21.56 -15.89
CA ASN A 132 17.79 -20.29 -15.40
C ASN A 132 17.83 -19.27 -16.55
N TYR A 133 17.68 -17.98 -16.25
CA TYR A 133 17.84 -16.91 -17.23
C TYR A 133 18.79 -15.82 -16.73
N LEU A 134 19.68 -15.33 -17.60
CA LEU A 134 20.40 -14.08 -17.38
C LEU A 134 19.48 -12.92 -17.75
N LEU A 135 19.13 -12.09 -16.78
CA LEU A 135 18.48 -10.80 -17.01
C LEU A 135 19.52 -9.70 -16.78
N ARG A 136 19.80 -8.91 -17.82
CA ARG A 136 20.66 -7.73 -17.74
C ARG A 136 19.86 -6.46 -17.97
N ALA A 137 19.88 -5.55 -17.00
CA ALA A 137 19.32 -4.21 -17.13
C ALA A 137 20.44 -3.18 -17.12
N THR A 138 20.46 -2.30 -18.14
CA THR A 138 21.46 -1.23 -18.24
C THR A 138 20.80 0.15 -18.15
N PHE A 139 21.29 0.95 -17.21
CA PHE A 139 20.82 2.30 -16.92
C PHE A 139 21.83 3.34 -17.44
N PRO A 140 21.36 4.45 -18.02
CA PRO A 140 22.26 5.47 -18.58
C PRO A 140 23.01 6.26 -17.51
N SER A 141 24.01 7.03 -17.92
CA SER A 141 24.58 8.10 -17.07
C SER A 141 23.58 9.25 -16.89
N GLN A 142 23.76 10.08 -15.87
CA GLN A 142 22.92 11.24 -15.56
C GLN A 142 22.93 12.32 -16.66
N ASN A 143 23.98 12.39 -17.49
CA ASN A 143 24.12 13.35 -18.59
C ASN A 143 23.19 13.02 -19.78
N LEU A 144 21.91 13.31 -19.60
CA LEU A 144 20.83 13.02 -20.53
C LEU A 144 20.40 14.30 -21.25
N THR A 145 20.27 14.21 -22.57
CA THR A 145 19.80 15.31 -23.40
C THR A 145 18.62 14.89 -24.26
N ALA A 146 17.55 15.69 -24.29
CA ALA A 146 16.44 15.50 -25.22
C ALA A 146 16.21 16.78 -26.02
N ASN A 147 16.17 16.67 -27.35
CA ASN A 147 16.05 17.83 -28.26
C ASN A 147 17.05 18.97 -27.92
N ALA A 148 18.30 18.62 -27.62
CA ALA A 148 19.37 19.54 -27.22
C ALA A 148 19.12 20.34 -25.92
N THR A 149 18.23 19.85 -25.05
CA THR A 149 18.00 20.39 -23.70
C THR A 149 18.50 19.40 -22.65
N ASP A 150 19.25 19.89 -21.67
CA ASP A 150 19.76 19.09 -20.54
C ASP A 150 18.64 18.72 -19.58
N LEU A 151 18.60 17.46 -19.14
CA LEU A 151 17.51 16.90 -18.33
C LEU A 151 17.84 16.79 -16.84
N ASN A 152 18.93 17.40 -16.40
CA ASN A 152 19.52 17.27 -15.05
C ASN A 152 18.70 17.93 -13.91
N LEU A 153 17.49 18.42 -14.20
CA LEU A 153 16.65 19.16 -13.24
C LEU A 153 15.75 18.26 -12.36
N TYR A 154 15.60 16.98 -12.72
CA TYR A 154 14.75 16.02 -12.01
C TYR A 154 15.60 15.01 -11.21
N SER A 155 15.02 14.41 -10.18
CA SER A 155 15.70 13.35 -9.45
C SER A 155 15.90 12.13 -10.36
N THR A 156 17.12 11.63 -10.48
CA THR A 156 17.46 10.43 -11.27
C THR A 156 17.49 9.16 -10.40
N ARG A 157 16.73 9.17 -9.31
CA ARG A 157 16.61 8.08 -8.36
C ARG A 157 15.26 7.39 -8.46
N PHE A 158 15.21 6.09 -8.69
CA PHE A 158 13.96 5.32 -8.88
C PHE A 158 14.15 3.85 -8.47
N TYR A 159 13.06 3.09 -8.34
CA TYR A 159 13.14 1.67 -8.00
C TYR A 159 13.14 0.79 -9.23
N PHE A 160 13.92 -0.28 -9.18
CA PHE A 160 13.99 -1.35 -10.16
C PHE A 160 13.44 -2.64 -9.56
N SER A 161 12.55 -3.31 -10.29
CA SER A 161 11.87 -4.52 -9.83
C SER A 161 11.73 -5.55 -10.95
N VAL A 162 11.73 -6.82 -10.56
CA VAL A 162 11.46 -7.97 -11.44
C VAL A 162 10.30 -8.75 -10.82
N ASP A 163 9.22 -8.87 -11.58
CA ASP A 163 7.89 -9.25 -11.12
C ASP A 163 7.48 -8.42 -9.89
N SER A 164 7.16 -9.07 -8.78
CA SER A 164 6.86 -8.43 -7.50
C SER A 164 8.09 -8.22 -6.61
N THR A 165 9.28 -8.64 -7.06
CA THR A 165 10.51 -8.51 -6.29
C THR A 165 11.16 -7.16 -6.57
N TYR A 166 11.24 -6.32 -5.54
CA TYR A 166 12.09 -5.15 -5.57
C TYR A 166 13.57 -5.61 -5.61
N ILE A 167 14.32 -5.11 -6.59
CA ILE A 167 15.72 -5.48 -6.80
C ILE A 167 16.62 -4.41 -6.21
N ALA A 168 16.48 -3.16 -6.66
CA ALA A 168 17.44 -2.11 -6.35
C ALA A 168 16.81 -0.72 -6.37
N THR A 169 17.43 0.23 -5.67
CA THR A 169 17.23 1.65 -5.92
C THR A 169 18.31 2.11 -6.87
N ILE A 170 17.91 2.48 -8.07
CA ILE A 170 18.79 3.06 -9.07
C ILE A 170 18.96 4.53 -8.77
N GLU A 171 20.20 4.99 -8.77
CA GLU A 171 20.56 6.40 -8.71
C GLU A 171 21.62 6.63 -9.79
N LEU A 172 21.23 7.26 -10.90
CA LEU A 172 22.10 7.38 -12.08
C LEU A 172 23.41 8.11 -11.75
N ASP A 173 24.52 7.58 -12.23
CA ASP A 173 25.86 8.13 -12.02
C ASP A 173 26.17 9.20 -13.08
N GLU A 174 26.90 10.26 -12.70
CA GLU A 174 27.20 11.38 -13.60
C GLU A 174 28.00 10.97 -14.85
N LYS A 175 28.85 9.94 -14.76
CA LYS A 175 29.90 9.66 -15.75
C LYS A 175 29.77 8.29 -16.42
N ARG A 176 29.22 7.29 -15.74
CA ARG A 176 29.14 5.91 -16.27
C ARG A 176 27.72 5.34 -16.28
N PRO A 177 27.37 4.54 -17.29
CA PRO A 177 26.18 3.70 -17.22
C PRO A 177 26.34 2.66 -16.09
N GLN A 178 25.21 2.23 -15.53
CA GLN A 178 25.16 1.19 -14.49
C GLN A 178 24.52 -0.07 -15.08
N ILE A 179 25.08 -1.24 -14.78
CA ILE A 179 24.60 -2.54 -15.27
C ILE A 179 24.24 -3.40 -14.06
N ILE A 180 23.06 -4.02 -14.10
CA ILE A 180 22.64 -5.03 -13.13
C ILE A 180 22.41 -6.35 -13.87
N ASP A 181 23.20 -7.36 -13.52
CA ASP A 181 23.08 -8.75 -13.99
C ASP A 181 22.41 -9.59 -12.90
N LEU A 182 21.31 -10.25 -13.24
CA LEU A 182 20.57 -11.17 -12.38
C LEU A 182 20.46 -12.54 -13.06
N ILE A 183 20.68 -13.61 -12.31
CA ILE A 183 20.22 -14.95 -12.70
C ILE A 183 18.86 -15.17 -12.03
N ILE A 184 17.82 -15.23 -12.84
CA ILE A 184 16.44 -15.39 -12.39
C ILE A 184 15.90 -16.76 -12.79
N ILE A 185 14.89 -17.22 -12.05
CA ILE A 185 14.11 -18.41 -12.38
C ILE A 185 12.68 -17.95 -12.65
N PRO A 186 12.25 -17.87 -13.93
CA PRO A 186 10.90 -17.47 -14.24
C PRO A 186 9.90 -18.56 -13.80
N LEU A 187 8.89 -18.16 -13.03
CA LEU A 187 7.80 -19.07 -12.62
C LEU A 187 6.62 -19.10 -13.60
N ASN A 188 6.68 -18.29 -14.67
CA ASN A 188 5.61 -18.14 -15.65
C ASN A 188 6.20 -17.96 -17.05
N SER A 189 5.35 -17.99 -18.07
CA SER A 189 5.69 -17.70 -19.46
C SER A 189 6.14 -16.26 -19.73
N THR A 190 5.99 -15.36 -18.76
CA THR A 190 6.35 -13.94 -18.90
C THR A 190 6.98 -13.43 -17.61
N VAL A 191 8.08 -12.69 -17.75
CA VAL A 191 8.76 -11.94 -16.68
C VAL A 191 8.45 -10.46 -16.84
N HIS A 192 7.99 -9.82 -15.77
CA HIS A 192 7.72 -8.37 -15.77
C HIS A 192 8.92 -7.61 -15.22
N VAL A 193 9.48 -6.67 -15.97
CA VAL A 193 10.59 -5.82 -15.49
C VAL A 193 10.08 -4.39 -15.35
N CYS A 194 9.98 -3.89 -14.12
CA CYS A 194 9.32 -2.63 -13.83
C CYS A 194 10.25 -1.58 -13.21
N LEU A 195 10.15 -0.34 -13.72
CA LEU A 195 10.75 0.87 -13.16
C LEU A 195 9.66 1.67 -12.43
N VAL A 196 9.91 2.02 -11.16
CA VAL A 196 8.92 2.70 -10.30
C VAL A 196 9.49 4.04 -9.85
N PRO A 197 8.86 5.18 -10.21
CA PRO A 197 9.17 6.48 -9.65
C PRO A 197 9.07 6.50 -8.11
N LEU A 198 9.80 7.43 -7.47
CA LEU A 198 9.64 7.73 -6.05
C LEU A 198 8.25 8.31 -5.76
N GLU A 199 7.84 8.21 -4.49
CA GLU A 199 6.48 8.55 -4.03
C GLU A 199 6.06 10.00 -4.31
N ASP A 200 7.01 10.94 -4.28
CA ASP A 200 6.77 12.35 -4.60
C ASP A 200 6.61 12.61 -6.11
N ARG A 201 6.72 11.54 -6.92
CA ARG A 201 6.67 11.52 -8.38
C ARG A 201 7.59 12.58 -9.01
N SER A 202 8.66 12.97 -8.31
CA SER A 202 9.67 13.92 -8.78
C SER A 202 10.81 13.25 -9.55
N SER A 203 10.89 11.93 -9.45
CA SER A 203 11.92 11.14 -10.08
C SER A 203 11.59 10.80 -11.53
N MET A 204 12.64 10.68 -12.34
CA MET A 204 12.59 10.39 -13.76
C MET A 204 13.23 9.02 -14.03
N PRO A 205 12.47 7.91 -14.07
CA PRO A 205 13.01 6.61 -14.41
C PRO A 205 13.58 6.61 -15.83
N ALA A 206 14.71 5.94 -16.01
CA ALA A 206 15.36 5.80 -17.30
C ALA A 206 15.98 4.42 -17.47
N ILE A 207 16.03 3.91 -18.69
CA ILE A 207 16.69 2.65 -19.04
C ILE A 207 17.22 2.73 -20.48
N SER A 208 18.40 2.17 -20.72
CA SER A 208 19.07 2.16 -22.03
C SER A 208 19.00 0.81 -22.71
N ALA A 209 19.18 -0.29 -21.98
CA ALA A 209 19.11 -1.63 -22.55
C ALA A 209 18.51 -2.65 -21.58
N LEU A 210 17.85 -3.66 -22.14
CA LEU A 210 17.30 -4.79 -21.39
C LEU A 210 17.51 -6.08 -22.19
N GLU A 211 18.19 -7.05 -21.59
CA GLU A 211 18.53 -8.32 -22.23
C GLU A 211 18.06 -9.49 -21.38
N LEU A 212 17.58 -10.55 -22.03
CA LEU A 212 17.18 -11.81 -21.39
C LEU A 212 17.74 -13.00 -22.18
N ARG A 213 18.51 -13.86 -21.52
CA ARG A 213 19.20 -15.02 -22.12
C ARG A 213 18.88 -16.31 -21.37
N PRO A 214 18.53 -17.42 -22.03
CA PRO A 214 18.39 -18.72 -21.37
C PRO A 214 19.76 -19.28 -20.97
N PHE A 215 19.83 -19.95 -19.82
CA PHE A 215 20.98 -20.72 -19.35
C PHE A 215 20.70 -22.22 -19.37
N ALA A 216 21.75 -23.05 -19.47
CA ALA A 216 21.59 -24.49 -19.33
C ALA A 216 21.14 -24.90 -17.91
N VAL A 217 20.31 -25.93 -17.83
CA VAL A 217 19.86 -26.53 -16.56
C VAL A 217 21.08 -27.06 -15.79
N GLY A 218 21.18 -26.75 -14.49
CA GLY A 218 22.31 -27.15 -13.64
C GLY A 218 23.54 -26.22 -13.68
N MET A 219 23.56 -25.23 -14.58
CA MET A 219 24.54 -24.14 -14.53
C MET A 219 24.15 -23.22 -13.37
N TYR A 220 25.00 -23.14 -12.34
CA TYR A 220 24.72 -22.54 -11.03
C TYR A 220 23.73 -23.35 -10.18
N ASP A 221 23.90 -24.69 -10.13
CA ASP A 221 23.16 -25.53 -9.18
C ASP A 221 23.39 -25.05 -7.73
N ARG A 222 22.32 -25.04 -6.96
CA ARG A 222 22.26 -24.49 -5.60
C ARG A 222 22.10 -25.59 -4.56
N SER A 223 22.38 -26.83 -4.93
CA SER A 223 22.35 -27.98 -4.03
C SER A 223 23.44 -27.88 -2.95
N TYR A 224 23.14 -28.37 -1.74
CA TYR A 224 24.07 -28.34 -0.59
C TYR A 224 25.29 -29.23 -0.84
N GLU A 225 26.50 -28.74 -0.53
CA GLU A 225 27.70 -29.58 -0.49
C GLU A 225 27.56 -30.67 0.59
N GLY A 226 27.57 -31.95 0.19
CA GLY A 226 27.69 -33.09 1.10
C GLY A 226 26.76 -34.29 0.83
N GLU A 227 25.78 -34.18 -0.08
CA GLU A 227 24.82 -35.26 -0.31
C GLU A 227 25.04 -35.93 -1.68
N SER A 228 25.28 -37.25 -1.63
CA SER A 228 25.40 -38.14 -2.78
C SER A 228 24.27 -37.93 -3.80
N TRP A 229 24.61 -37.95 -5.08
CA TRP A 229 23.67 -38.07 -6.20
C TRP A 229 22.65 -39.17 -5.90
N GLY A 230 21.40 -38.77 -5.60
CA GLY A 230 20.27 -39.69 -5.48
C GLY A 230 19.68 -39.90 -4.09
N THR A 231 19.18 -38.84 -3.44
CA THR A 231 17.94 -38.88 -2.61
C THR A 231 17.55 -37.47 -2.20
N PHE A 232 16.57 -36.85 -2.87
CA PHE A 232 16.08 -35.51 -2.52
C PHE A 232 14.78 -35.57 -1.69
N GLY A 233 14.76 -34.83 -0.59
CA GLY A 233 13.56 -34.16 -0.06
C GLY A 233 13.52 -32.71 -0.57
N PRO A 234 12.37 -32.16 -0.99
CA PRO A 234 12.30 -30.84 -1.62
C PRO A 234 12.12 -29.77 -0.54
N LYS A 235 13.07 -28.84 -0.29
CA LYS A 235 12.69 -27.65 0.53
C LYS A 235 13.50 -26.34 0.61
N SER A 236 14.67 -26.08 0.01
CA SER A 236 15.27 -24.75 0.28
C SER A 236 16.08 -24.00 -0.78
N ALA A 237 16.55 -24.59 -1.88
CA ALA A 237 17.48 -23.86 -2.78
C ALA A 237 17.00 -23.59 -4.21
N GLN A 238 15.86 -24.12 -4.65
CA GLN A 238 15.43 -24.05 -6.07
C GLN A 238 14.64 -22.79 -6.46
N GLY A 239 14.76 -21.66 -5.73
CA GLY A 239 13.89 -20.49 -5.96
C GLY A 239 14.50 -19.10 -5.82
N SER A 240 15.77 -18.95 -5.42
CA SER A 240 16.42 -17.64 -5.26
C SER A 240 16.80 -16.94 -6.58
N TYR A 241 17.07 -15.65 -6.55
CA TYR A 241 17.76 -14.91 -7.63
C TYR A 241 19.23 -14.76 -7.24
N LEU A 242 20.13 -14.79 -8.23
CA LEU A 242 21.55 -14.53 -8.02
C LEU A 242 21.92 -13.18 -8.63
N VAL A 243 22.41 -12.26 -7.81
CA VAL A 243 22.81 -10.91 -8.23
C VAL A 243 24.31 -10.90 -8.47
N LEU A 244 24.76 -10.52 -9.66
CA LEU A 244 26.19 -10.47 -9.96
C LEU A 244 26.88 -9.30 -9.22
N PHE A 245 27.95 -9.60 -8.49
CA PHE A 245 28.84 -8.61 -7.89
C PHE A 245 30.11 -8.41 -8.70
N ASN A 246 30.69 -9.49 -9.21
CA ASN A 246 31.92 -9.41 -9.96
C ASN A 246 32.04 -10.56 -10.97
N ARG A 247 32.43 -10.25 -12.20
CA ARG A 247 32.83 -11.21 -13.23
C ARG A 247 34.12 -10.73 -13.89
N THR A 248 35.23 -11.40 -13.61
CA THR A 248 36.58 -10.95 -13.99
C THR A 248 37.34 -12.01 -14.78
N ASN A 249 38.00 -11.58 -15.87
CA ASN A 249 39.03 -12.32 -16.60
C ASN A 249 40.43 -11.80 -16.18
N PHE A 250 41.11 -12.51 -15.28
CA PHE A 250 42.41 -12.08 -14.76
C PHE A 250 43.55 -12.21 -15.76
N GLY A 251 43.38 -12.99 -16.82
CA GLY A 251 44.41 -13.15 -17.86
C GLY A 251 44.29 -12.18 -19.04
N GLY A 252 43.23 -11.36 -19.10
CA GLY A 252 42.93 -10.50 -20.24
C GLY A 252 43.67 -9.15 -20.24
N ASP A 253 43.72 -8.49 -21.40
CA ASP A 253 44.25 -7.12 -21.54
C ASP A 253 43.14 -6.10 -21.20
N PRO A 254 43.32 -5.19 -20.21
CA PRO A 254 42.33 -4.17 -19.88
C PRO A 254 42.08 -3.15 -21.02
N LYS A 255 42.89 -3.16 -22.09
CA LYS A 255 42.74 -2.30 -23.28
C LYS A 255 41.95 -2.95 -24.41
N THR A 256 41.68 -4.26 -24.35
CA THR A 256 40.87 -4.96 -25.33
C THR A 256 39.39 -4.98 -24.92
N PRO A 257 38.45 -5.17 -25.86
CA PRO A 257 37.04 -5.39 -25.55
C PRO A 257 36.85 -6.57 -24.57
N SER A 258 35.75 -6.57 -23.83
CA SER A 258 35.43 -7.67 -22.92
C SER A 258 35.17 -8.97 -23.67
N VAL A 259 35.37 -10.12 -23.01
CA VAL A 259 35.04 -11.42 -23.61
C VAL A 259 33.53 -11.66 -23.44
N ARG A 260 32.83 -11.81 -24.57
CA ARG A 260 31.37 -11.99 -24.65
C ARG A 260 30.99 -12.88 -25.83
N TYR A 261 29.70 -12.98 -26.14
CA TYR A 261 29.21 -13.69 -27.33
C TYR A 261 29.90 -13.20 -28.61
N PRO A 262 30.23 -14.07 -29.59
CA PRO A 262 29.97 -15.52 -29.62
C PRO A 262 30.96 -16.38 -28.83
N SER A 263 32.02 -15.79 -28.28
CA SER A 263 33.04 -16.52 -27.50
C SER A 263 32.45 -17.12 -26.22
N ASP A 264 31.53 -16.40 -25.56
CA ASP A 264 30.69 -16.93 -24.49
C ASP A 264 29.26 -17.15 -24.99
N ALA A 265 28.83 -18.42 -25.08
CA ALA A 265 27.52 -18.80 -25.62
C ALA A 265 26.34 -18.22 -24.83
N TYR A 266 26.54 -17.83 -23.57
CA TYR A 266 25.50 -17.24 -22.70
C TYR A 266 25.61 -15.71 -22.58
N ASP A 267 26.53 -15.08 -23.33
CA ASP A 267 26.72 -13.62 -23.37
C ASP A 267 26.98 -12.98 -21.98
N ARG A 268 27.70 -13.72 -21.13
CA ARG A 268 28.26 -13.17 -19.89
C ARG A 268 29.38 -12.18 -20.25
N ILE A 269 29.36 -11.00 -19.64
CA ILE A 269 30.41 -9.99 -19.86
C ILE A 269 31.58 -10.25 -18.90
N TRP A 270 32.75 -10.59 -19.44
CA TRP A 270 33.98 -10.78 -18.65
C TRP A 270 34.93 -9.60 -18.78
N TYR A 271 35.14 -8.88 -17.69
CA TYR A 271 36.02 -7.71 -17.65
C TYR A 271 37.45 -8.07 -17.26
N SER A 272 38.42 -7.48 -17.95
CA SER A 272 39.84 -7.63 -17.64
C SER A 272 40.30 -6.52 -16.68
N PRO A 273 40.81 -6.85 -15.48
CA PRO A 273 41.23 -5.85 -14.51
C PRO A 273 42.63 -5.31 -14.86
N GLU A 274 42.97 -4.14 -14.33
CA GLU A 274 44.36 -3.68 -14.34
C GLU A 274 45.14 -4.43 -13.26
N ILE A 275 46.04 -5.33 -13.66
CA ILE A 275 46.89 -6.06 -12.72
C ILE A 275 48.04 -5.13 -12.28
N PRO A 276 48.33 -5.04 -10.97
CA PRO A 276 49.43 -4.22 -10.47
C PRO A 276 50.75 -4.58 -11.16
N SER A 277 51.42 -3.57 -11.73
CA SER A 277 52.69 -3.69 -12.45
C SER A 277 53.90 -3.81 -11.50
N SER A 278 53.74 -4.60 -10.44
CA SER A 278 54.84 -4.97 -9.52
C SER A 278 55.81 -5.94 -10.20
N LYS A 279 56.99 -6.17 -9.61
CA LYS A 279 57.94 -7.18 -10.12
C LYS A 279 57.45 -8.63 -9.90
N ASP A 280 56.32 -8.79 -9.20
CA ASP A 280 55.91 -10.04 -8.55
C ASP A 280 54.68 -10.69 -9.23
N SER A 281 54.35 -10.27 -10.46
CA SER A 281 53.23 -10.79 -11.24
C SER A 281 53.56 -10.99 -12.73
N LYS A 282 53.01 -12.05 -13.34
CA LYS A 282 53.10 -12.30 -14.78
C LYS A 282 51.76 -12.82 -15.33
N ILE A 283 51.47 -12.50 -16.59
CA ILE A 283 50.38 -13.15 -17.34
C ILE A 283 50.94 -14.46 -17.90
N SER A 284 50.38 -15.57 -17.47
CA SER A 284 50.65 -16.88 -18.06
C SER A 284 49.75 -17.10 -19.27
N MET A 285 50.28 -17.78 -20.30
CA MET A 285 49.58 -18.03 -21.57
C MET A 285 49.66 -19.52 -21.91
N VAL A 286 48.51 -20.12 -22.16
CA VAL A 286 48.41 -21.51 -22.62
C VAL A 286 48.55 -21.56 -24.13
N ARG A 287 49.48 -22.37 -24.64
CA ARG A 287 49.79 -22.46 -26.08
C ARG A 287 49.14 -23.63 -26.81
N ASP A 288 48.60 -24.63 -26.12
CA ASP A 288 48.04 -25.83 -26.75
C ASP A 288 46.52 -25.90 -26.56
N SER A 289 45.78 -25.32 -27.50
CA SER A 289 44.31 -25.27 -27.50
C SER A 289 43.64 -26.59 -27.95
N ARG A 290 44.42 -27.64 -28.19
CA ARG A 290 43.98 -28.83 -28.95
C ARG A 290 43.22 -29.90 -28.14
N ASN A 291 43.09 -29.72 -26.82
CA ASN A 291 42.37 -30.65 -25.92
C ASN A 291 41.33 -29.93 -25.02
N LEU A 292 40.89 -28.71 -25.38
CA LEU A 292 40.01 -27.90 -24.52
C LEU A 292 38.50 -28.17 -24.71
N ASP A 293 38.12 -29.04 -25.65
CA ASP A 293 36.73 -29.48 -25.84
C ASP A 293 36.40 -30.63 -24.87
N PHE A 294 35.97 -30.30 -23.66
CA PHE A 294 35.25 -31.24 -22.80
C PHE A 294 33.78 -31.27 -23.23
N THR A 295 33.45 -32.05 -24.26
CA THR A 295 32.05 -32.30 -24.68
C THR A 295 31.82 -33.75 -25.09
N ASP A 296 32.10 -34.71 -24.19
CA ASP A 296 31.59 -36.08 -24.37
C ASP A 296 30.38 -36.40 -23.45
N ASP A 297 30.07 -35.55 -22.47
CA ASP A 297 28.79 -35.59 -21.73
C ASP A 297 27.98 -34.34 -22.09
N ALA A 298 27.04 -34.49 -23.02
CA ALA A 298 26.18 -33.43 -23.52
C ALA A 298 25.22 -32.83 -22.47
N ASP A 299 25.22 -33.34 -21.23
CA ASP A 299 24.20 -33.07 -20.22
C ASP A 299 24.72 -32.49 -18.88
N THR A 300 26.01 -32.17 -18.71
CA THR A 300 26.50 -31.58 -17.45
C THR A 300 27.39 -30.34 -17.60
N ALA A 301 26.75 -29.19 -17.29
CA ALA A 301 27.19 -28.03 -16.50
C ALA A 301 28.60 -27.40 -16.69
N TYR A 302 28.62 -26.09 -16.97
CA TYR A 302 29.76 -25.15 -16.95
C TYR A 302 30.58 -24.98 -18.24
N SER A 303 29.93 -24.61 -19.35
CA SER A 303 30.62 -24.09 -20.55
C SER A 303 31.09 -22.65 -20.30
N TYR A 304 32.39 -22.44 -20.14
CA TYR A 304 33.07 -21.14 -20.02
C TYR A 304 33.79 -20.79 -21.34
N PRO A 305 34.01 -19.50 -21.67
CA PRO A 305 34.71 -19.12 -22.90
C PRO A 305 36.21 -19.42 -22.83
N VAL A 306 36.79 -19.97 -23.91
CA VAL A 306 38.22 -20.33 -24.02
C VAL A 306 39.14 -19.16 -23.71
N GLU A 307 38.72 -17.95 -24.07
CA GLU A 307 39.46 -16.71 -23.88
C GLU A 307 39.64 -16.34 -22.39
N VAL A 308 38.80 -16.85 -21.49
CA VAL A 308 38.89 -16.57 -20.04
C VAL A 308 39.87 -17.52 -19.35
N TYR A 309 40.03 -18.75 -19.83
CA TYR A 309 40.93 -19.73 -19.22
C TYR A 309 42.22 -20.00 -20.01
N SER A 310 42.36 -19.47 -21.23
CA SER A 310 43.61 -19.55 -22.01
C SER A 310 44.73 -18.65 -21.49
N THR A 311 44.40 -17.69 -20.62
CA THR A 311 45.36 -16.83 -19.92
C THR A 311 45.01 -16.76 -18.44
N ALA A 312 46.00 -16.50 -17.59
CA ALA A 312 45.80 -16.41 -16.15
C ALA A 312 46.81 -15.47 -15.47
N TRP A 313 46.40 -14.85 -14.37
CA TRP A 313 47.31 -14.16 -13.47
C TRP A 313 48.06 -15.20 -12.66
N GLU A 314 49.37 -15.28 -12.87
CA GLU A 314 50.28 -16.14 -12.11
C GLU A 314 51.17 -15.26 -11.23
N ALA A 315 51.38 -15.66 -9.98
CA ALA A 315 52.36 -15.04 -9.11
C ALA A 315 53.78 -15.25 -9.66
N ALA A 316 54.71 -14.33 -9.39
CA ALA A 316 56.07 -14.44 -9.92
C ALA A 316 56.84 -15.59 -9.28
N ASP A 317 56.80 -15.69 -7.94
CA ASP A 317 57.49 -16.71 -7.16
C ASP A 317 56.53 -17.52 -6.27
N LEU A 318 57.01 -18.63 -5.69
CA LEU A 318 56.25 -19.50 -4.80
C LEU A 318 55.74 -18.78 -3.54
N THR A 319 56.48 -17.78 -3.05
CA THR A 319 56.13 -17.04 -1.82
C THR A 319 55.17 -15.88 -2.05
N ASP A 320 54.87 -15.57 -3.32
CA ASP A 320 54.05 -14.42 -3.67
C ASP A 320 52.56 -14.79 -3.66
N ASN A 321 51.74 -13.83 -3.23
CA ASN A 321 50.30 -13.99 -3.12
C ASN A 321 49.59 -13.23 -4.24
N ILE A 322 48.49 -13.79 -4.73
CA ILE A 322 47.54 -13.08 -5.59
C ILE A 322 46.44 -12.54 -4.69
N SER A 323 46.23 -11.22 -4.70
CA SER A 323 45.16 -10.60 -3.92
C SER A 323 44.29 -9.68 -4.77
N PHE A 324 42.98 -9.80 -4.62
CA PHE A 324 41.99 -8.92 -5.26
C PHE A 324 40.86 -8.57 -4.29
N SER A 325 40.34 -7.35 -4.39
CA SER A 325 39.25 -6.86 -3.55
C SER A 325 37.90 -6.94 -4.28
N LEU A 326 36.87 -7.34 -3.55
CA LEU A 326 35.48 -7.30 -3.97
C LEU A 326 34.76 -6.18 -3.20
N ASN A 327 34.01 -5.33 -3.90
CA ASN A 327 33.14 -4.33 -3.28
C ASN A 327 31.70 -4.83 -3.25
N LEU A 328 31.15 -5.08 -2.06
CA LEU A 328 29.81 -5.59 -1.83
C LEU A 328 28.73 -4.49 -1.82
N THR A 329 29.10 -3.24 -2.09
CA THR A 329 28.14 -2.12 -2.23
C THR A 329 27.94 -1.67 -3.68
N GLU A 330 28.81 -2.13 -4.60
CA GLU A 330 28.83 -1.65 -5.98
C GLU A 330 27.52 -1.89 -6.76
N PRO A 331 26.80 -3.01 -6.60
CA PRO A 331 25.53 -3.20 -7.31
C PRO A 331 24.42 -2.23 -6.89
N ARG A 332 24.52 -1.56 -5.73
CA ARG A 332 23.44 -0.74 -5.12
C ARG A 332 22.06 -1.45 -5.10
N VAL A 333 22.08 -2.78 -5.08
CA VAL A 333 20.91 -3.67 -4.98
C VAL A 333 20.49 -3.73 -3.50
N GLN A 334 19.22 -4.07 -3.23
CA GLN A 334 18.82 -4.50 -1.88
C GLN A 334 19.87 -5.49 -1.38
N THR A 335 20.37 -5.32 -0.15
CA THR A 335 21.43 -6.20 0.38
C THR A 335 20.98 -7.64 0.12
N PRO A 336 21.69 -8.40 -0.75
CA PRO A 336 21.40 -9.80 -0.89
C PRO A 336 21.51 -10.40 0.51
N THR A 337 20.87 -11.55 0.72
CA THR A 337 21.17 -12.33 1.91
C THR A 337 22.70 -12.42 2.02
N PRO A 338 23.28 -12.45 3.22
CA PRO A 338 24.73 -12.35 3.33
C PRO A 338 25.44 -13.55 2.69
N THR A 339 24.68 -14.51 2.13
CA THR A 339 25.12 -15.61 1.28
C THR A 339 25.61 -15.16 -0.10
N PHE A 340 26.83 -15.56 -0.44
CA PHE A 340 27.44 -15.42 -1.75
C PHE A 340 27.81 -16.76 -2.35
N TYR A 341 27.62 -16.89 -3.66
CA TYR A 341 28.12 -17.97 -4.51
C TYR A 341 29.33 -17.46 -5.28
N ILE A 342 30.46 -18.11 -5.07
CA ILE A 342 31.72 -17.77 -5.74
C ILE A 342 32.04 -18.90 -6.69
N ASN A 343 32.44 -18.58 -7.91
CA ASN A 343 32.99 -19.51 -8.88
C ASN A 343 34.39 -19.03 -9.21
N LEU A 344 35.41 -19.71 -8.71
CA LEU A 344 36.81 -19.47 -9.08
C LEU A 344 37.16 -20.35 -10.27
N LEU A 345 37.86 -19.79 -11.26
CA LEU A 345 38.30 -20.52 -12.44
C LEU A 345 39.82 -20.62 -12.43
N PHE A 346 40.28 -21.87 -12.46
CA PHE A 346 41.69 -22.22 -12.58
C PHE A 346 41.88 -23.05 -13.83
N HIS A 347 42.90 -22.73 -14.59
CA HIS A 347 43.34 -23.56 -15.70
C HIS A 347 44.86 -23.56 -15.76
N GLU A 348 45.41 -24.75 -15.92
CA GLU A 348 46.83 -25.00 -15.98
C GLU A 348 47.15 -26.03 -17.07
N THR A 349 48.30 -25.84 -17.72
CA THR A 349 48.86 -26.81 -18.68
C THR A 349 50.22 -27.26 -18.16
N MET A 350 50.27 -28.46 -17.60
CA MET A 350 51.48 -28.96 -16.94
C MET A 350 52.51 -29.42 -17.97
N THR A 351 53.78 -29.04 -17.77
CA THR A 351 54.91 -29.56 -18.55
C THR A 351 55.78 -30.49 -17.70
N GLY A 352 55.22 -31.63 -17.29
CA GLY A 352 55.94 -32.65 -16.50
C GLY A 352 55.21 -33.07 -15.22
N ASN A 353 55.98 -33.56 -14.24
CA ASN A 353 55.47 -34.16 -12.99
C ASN A 353 55.31 -33.16 -11.83
N SER A 354 55.28 -31.85 -12.12
CA SER A 354 55.09 -30.80 -11.11
C SER A 354 53.68 -30.87 -10.53
N THR A 355 53.44 -30.22 -9.39
CA THR A 355 52.10 -30.06 -8.81
C THR A 355 51.86 -28.64 -8.33
N ARG A 356 50.61 -28.16 -8.36
CA ARG A 356 50.23 -26.85 -7.82
C ARG A 356 49.19 -27.02 -6.72
N PHE A 357 49.58 -26.68 -5.50
CA PHE A 357 48.69 -26.65 -4.35
C PHE A 357 48.50 -25.22 -3.89
N ILE A 358 47.26 -24.76 -3.80
CA ILE A 358 46.94 -23.40 -3.37
C ILE A 358 46.05 -23.40 -2.13
N ASP A 359 46.29 -22.43 -1.27
CA ASP A 359 45.36 -22.03 -0.22
C ASP A 359 44.65 -20.78 -0.68
N ILE A 360 43.34 -20.71 -0.41
CA ILE A 360 42.54 -19.53 -0.69
C ILE A 360 42.09 -18.99 0.64
N LEU A 361 42.25 -17.69 0.84
CA LEU A 361 41.85 -16.96 2.03
C LEU A 361 40.94 -15.81 1.64
N HIS A 362 40.04 -15.43 2.53
CA HIS A 362 39.30 -14.18 2.42
C HIS A 362 39.48 -13.38 3.71
N ASP A 363 39.68 -12.07 3.58
CA ASP A 363 39.75 -11.15 4.70
C ASP A 363 38.60 -10.14 4.58
N PRO A 364 37.56 -10.25 5.43
CA PRO A 364 36.48 -9.26 5.47
C PRO A 364 36.87 -7.96 6.20
N GLY A 365 38.13 -7.81 6.64
CA GLY A 365 38.61 -6.64 7.39
C GLY A 365 38.93 -6.91 8.86
N ASN A 366 38.76 -8.16 9.32
CA ASN A 366 39.05 -8.62 10.69
C ASN A 366 40.15 -9.70 10.74
N GLY A 367 40.86 -9.91 9.63
CA GLY A 367 41.94 -10.89 9.48
C GLY A 367 41.58 -12.01 8.49
N PRO A 368 42.59 -12.70 7.93
CA PRO A 368 42.38 -13.69 6.90
C PRO A 368 41.77 -14.98 7.46
N ASN A 369 40.58 -15.34 6.96
CA ASN A 369 39.94 -16.62 7.17
C ASN A 369 40.31 -17.57 6.01
N GLU A 370 40.77 -18.78 6.34
CA GLU A 370 41.07 -19.80 5.33
C GLU A 370 39.78 -20.34 4.72
N PHE A 371 39.66 -20.16 3.39
CA PHE A 371 38.53 -20.56 2.56
C PHE A 371 38.71 -21.98 2.01
N TYR A 372 39.95 -22.34 1.64
CA TYR A 372 40.39 -23.69 1.24
C TYR A 372 41.86 -23.89 1.65
N ASP A 373 42.19 -25.10 2.14
CA ASP A 373 43.54 -25.52 2.52
C ASP A 373 44.00 -26.65 1.61
N GLY A 374 45.10 -26.45 0.89
CA GLY A 374 45.76 -27.49 0.09
C GLY A 374 44.96 -27.95 -1.14
N LEU A 375 44.30 -27.03 -1.85
CA LEU A 375 43.60 -27.35 -3.10
C LEU A 375 44.60 -27.72 -4.20
N GLU A 376 44.52 -28.94 -4.73
CA GLU A 376 45.26 -29.36 -5.92
C GLU A 376 44.61 -28.77 -7.18
N VAL A 377 45.36 -28.02 -7.98
CA VAL A 377 44.91 -27.54 -9.30
C VAL A 377 45.21 -28.63 -10.33
N PRO A 378 44.20 -29.33 -10.88
CA PRO A 378 44.44 -30.47 -11.77
C PRO A 378 44.88 -30.01 -13.17
N ASP A 379 45.75 -30.80 -13.81
CA ASP A 379 46.12 -30.59 -15.22
C ASP A 379 44.90 -30.78 -16.13
N ASN A 380 44.60 -29.78 -16.97
CA ASN A 380 43.47 -29.76 -17.91
C ASN A 380 42.04 -29.82 -17.31
N TRP A 381 41.81 -29.41 -16.06
CA TRP A 381 40.47 -29.35 -15.46
C TRP A 381 40.08 -27.92 -15.10
N ILE A 382 38.91 -27.44 -15.55
CA ILE A 382 38.26 -26.25 -15.00
C ILE A 382 37.62 -26.61 -13.66
N TRP A 383 38.28 -26.25 -12.56
CA TRP A 383 37.72 -26.50 -11.24
C TRP A 383 36.83 -25.34 -10.82
N VAL A 384 35.50 -25.55 -10.80
CA VAL A 384 34.52 -24.56 -10.32
C VAL A 384 34.19 -24.88 -8.87
N ASN A 385 34.50 -23.94 -8.00
CA ASN A 385 34.35 -24.12 -6.57
C ASN A 385 33.10 -23.42 -6.04
N HIS A 386 31.96 -24.11 -6.01
CA HIS A 386 30.72 -23.54 -5.50
C HIS A 386 30.69 -23.54 -3.98
N LYS A 387 31.06 -22.42 -3.36
CA LYS A 387 30.96 -22.31 -1.90
C LYS A 387 30.06 -21.16 -1.49
N ARG A 388 29.11 -21.50 -0.62
CA ARG A 388 28.22 -20.58 0.08
C ARG A 388 29.02 -19.87 1.18
N LEU A 389 29.21 -18.57 1.05
CA LEU A 389 29.91 -17.77 2.07
C LEU A 389 29.06 -16.63 2.62
N THR A 390 29.29 -16.29 3.89
CA THR A 390 28.64 -15.17 4.55
C THR A 390 29.63 -14.02 4.71
N PHE A 391 29.38 -12.88 4.06
CA PHE A 391 30.21 -11.69 4.20
C PHE A 391 29.47 -10.57 4.89
N MET A 392 30.20 -9.82 5.70
CA MET A 392 29.64 -8.87 6.65
C MET A 392 30.27 -7.47 6.55
N SER A 393 31.20 -7.31 5.61
CA SER A 393 31.92 -6.06 5.33
C SER A 393 31.58 -5.58 3.93
N ASP A 394 31.55 -4.27 3.73
CA ASP A 394 31.32 -3.64 2.42
C ASP A 394 32.40 -4.01 1.39
N SER A 395 33.55 -4.55 1.84
CA SER A 395 34.59 -5.05 0.97
C SER A 395 35.26 -6.30 1.50
N VAL A 396 35.60 -7.23 0.61
CA VAL A 396 36.28 -8.49 0.97
C VAL A 396 37.53 -8.63 0.12
N ILE A 397 38.67 -8.92 0.75
CA ILE A 397 39.93 -9.18 0.05
C ILE A 397 40.11 -10.69 -0.07
N PHE A 398 40.15 -11.21 -1.29
CA PHE A 398 40.55 -12.58 -1.56
C PHE A 398 42.06 -12.64 -1.72
N THR A 399 42.68 -13.65 -1.13
CA THR A 399 44.11 -13.92 -1.24
C THR A 399 44.32 -15.38 -1.60
N ILE A 400 45.09 -15.64 -2.66
CA ILE A 400 45.47 -16.97 -3.11
C ILE A 400 46.98 -17.09 -2.94
N ARG A 401 47.42 -18.10 -2.20
CA ARG A 401 48.84 -18.36 -1.92
C ARG A 401 49.16 -19.83 -2.22
N THR A 402 50.44 -20.14 -2.41
CA THR A 402 50.84 -21.55 -2.52
C THR A 402 50.86 -22.21 -1.15
N ASN A 403 50.54 -23.50 -1.12
CA ASN A 403 50.79 -24.36 0.03
C ASN A 403 52.26 -24.83 -0.02
N GLY A 404 52.86 -25.16 1.14
CA GLY A 404 54.26 -25.58 1.25
C GLY A 404 54.64 -26.88 0.51
N SER A 405 53.67 -27.56 -0.10
CA SER A 405 53.85 -28.75 -0.95
C SER A 405 53.78 -28.45 -2.46
N SER A 406 53.57 -27.19 -2.88
CA SER A 406 53.45 -26.79 -4.29
C SER A 406 54.80 -26.60 -4.98
N ASP A 407 54.93 -27.07 -6.22
CA ASP A 407 56.12 -26.84 -7.08
C ASP A 407 55.98 -25.59 -7.95
N LEU A 408 54.76 -25.06 -8.06
CA LEU A 408 54.42 -23.94 -8.93
C LEU A 408 53.74 -22.78 -8.14
N PRO A 409 53.87 -21.52 -8.60
CA PRO A 409 53.31 -20.33 -7.92
C PRO A 409 51.77 -20.36 -7.72
N ALA A 410 51.17 -19.31 -7.16
CA ALA A 410 49.70 -19.19 -7.18
C ALA A 410 49.20 -18.80 -8.60
N ILE A 411 47.99 -19.19 -8.97
CA ILE A 411 47.38 -18.87 -10.27
C ILE A 411 45.87 -18.63 -10.14
N ILE A 412 45.31 -17.75 -10.99
CA ILE A 412 43.86 -17.62 -11.20
C ILE A 412 43.57 -17.13 -12.62
N SER A 413 42.60 -17.76 -13.30
CA SER A 413 42.19 -17.40 -14.66
C SER A 413 41.01 -16.43 -14.64
N GLY A 414 39.99 -16.71 -13.84
CA GLY A 414 38.80 -15.88 -13.75
C GLY A 414 38.02 -16.09 -12.45
N VAL A 415 37.03 -15.23 -12.22
CA VAL A 415 36.10 -15.37 -11.10
C VAL A 415 34.72 -14.85 -11.47
N GLU A 416 33.68 -15.50 -10.95
CA GLU A 416 32.32 -14.96 -10.85
C GLU A 416 31.87 -14.96 -9.40
N ILE A 417 31.24 -13.88 -8.94
CA ILE A 417 30.73 -13.77 -7.58
C ILE A 417 29.31 -13.25 -7.65
N TYR A 418 28.39 -14.01 -7.06
CA TYR A 418 26.98 -13.69 -6.99
C TYR A 418 26.52 -13.62 -5.53
N GLY A 419 25.66 -12.67 -5.20
CA GLY A 419 24.91 -12.65 -3.94
C GLY A 419 23.54 -13.32 -4.12
N GLU A 420 23.07 -14.03 -3.11
CA GLU A 420 21.77 -14.69 -3.12
C GLU A 420 20.66 -13.77 -2.62
N MET A 421 19.56 -13.68 -3.36
CA MET A 421 18.39 -12.91 -2.97
C MET A 421 17.14 -13.78 -3.08
N ASN A 422 16.30 -13.79 -2.06
CA ASN A 422 15.03 -14.51 -2.10
C ASN A 422 13.98 -13.66 -2.84
N PRO A 423 13.46 -14.09 -4.00
CA PRO A 423 12.45 -13.33 -4.69
C PRO A 423 11.09 -13.47 -3.99
N ILE A 424 10.32 -12.38 -4.02
CA ILE A 424 8.91 -12.42 -3.64
C ILE A 424 8.17 -12.62 -4.92
N ILE A 425 7.63 -13.82 -5.10
CA ILE A 425 6.89 -14.14 -6.30
C ILE A 425 5.44 -14.32 -5.90
N SER A 426 4.75 -13.20 -5.90
CA SER A 426 3.30 -13.11 -5.68
C SER A 426 2.69 -12.37 -6.86
N LYS A 427 1.42 -12.65 -7.14
CA LYS A 427 0.62 -11.90 -8.11
C LYS A 427 -0.64 -11.40 -7.43
N THR A 428 -1.21 -10.32 -7.93
CA THR A 428 -2.59 -9.98 -7.61
C THR A 428 -3.48 -11.18 -7.93
N ILE A 429 -4.45 -11.46 -7.06
CA ILE A 429 -5.40 -12.54 -7.33
C ILE A 429 -6.00 -12.37 -8.73
N GLN A 430 -5.93 -13.44 -9.53
CA GLN A 430 -6.30 -13.40 -10.94
C GLN A 430 -7.74 -12.90 -11.16
N ASP A 431 -8.69 -13.30 -10.30
CA ASP A 431 -10.07 -12.79 -10.36
C ASP A 431 -10.13 -11.26 -10.28
N ASP A 432 -9.33 -10.64 -9.41
CA ASP A 432 -9.29 -9.19 -9.28
C ASP A 432 -8.63 -8.57 -10.52
N VAL A 433 -7.57 -9.18 -11.05
CA VAL A 433 -6.89 -8.77 -12.30
C VAL A 433 -7.87 -8.75 -13.46
N ASP A 434 -8.61 -9.83 -13.65
CA ASP A 434 -9.57 -9.98 -14.75
C ASP A 434 -10.68 -8.93 -14.65
N VAL A 435 -11.21 -8.69 -13.44
CA VAL A 435 -12.25 -7.68 -13.21
C VAL A 435 -11.75 -6.26 -13.51
N VAL A 436 -10.58 -5.88 -12.98
CA VAL A 436 -10.05 -4.53 -13.22
C VAL A 436 -9.57 -4.35 -14.65
N GLN A 437 -9.21 -5.41 -15.38
CA GLN A 437 -8.93 -5.31 -16.82
C GLN A 437 -10.23 -5.19 -17.63
N GLU A 438 -11.24 -5.99 -17.32
CA GLU A 438 -12.54 -5.98 -18.00
C GLU A 438 -13.20 -4.60 -17.90
N LEU A 439 -13.17 -4.00 -16.70
CA LEU A 439 -13.71 -2.66 -16.45
C LEU A 439 -13.22 -1.67 -17.51
N PHE A 440 -12.00 -1.86 -18.05
CA PHE A 440 -11.37 -0.97 -19.04
C PHE A 440 -11.26 -1.44 -20.49
N THR A 441 -11.66 -2.67 -20.80
CA THR A 441 -11.68 -3.15 -22.20
C THR A 441 -12.73 -2.44 -23.06
N ASN A 442 -13.75 -1.82 -22.45
CA ASN A 442 -14.85 -1.15 -23.15
C ASN A 442 -14.59 0.34 -23.53
N TYR A 443 -13.46 0.94 -23.14
CA TYR A 443 -13.14 2.36 -23.41
C TYR A 443 -12.31 2.51 -24.70
N SER A 444 -12.94 2.45 -25.89
CA SER A 444 -12.20 2.43 -27.16
C SER A 444 -11.37 3.68 -27.46
N ASP A 445 -11.75 4.85 -26.92
CA ASP A 445 -11.20 6.14 -27.38
C ASP A 445 -10.24 6.82 -26.36
N GLN A 446 -10.12 6.30 -25.13
CA GLN A 446 -9.31 6.91 -24.05
C GLN A 446 -8.38 5.91 -23.32
N LYS A 447 -7.95 4.86 -24.01
CA LYS A 447 -7.02 3.82 -23.50
C LYS A 447 -5.69 4.37 -22.91
N ASN A 448 -5.36 5.62 -23.19
CA ASN A 448 -4.17 6.34 -22.73
C ASN A 448 -4.25 6.92 -21.31
N LEU A 449 -5.45 7.10 -20.74
CA LEU A 449 -5.56 7.91 -19.51
C LEU A 449 -5.23 7.12 -18.23
N PHE A 450 -5.20 5.79 -18.29
CA PHE A 450 -5.09 4.93 -17.11
C PHE A 450 -3.80 4.14 -17.08
N ASP A 451 -3.17 4.18 -15.91
CA ASP A 451 -2.04 3.34 -15.56
C ASP A 451 -2.46 1.86 -15.52
N ARG A 452 -1.83 1.06 -16.38
CA ARG A 452 -2.13 -0.37 -16.58
C ARG A 452 -0.87 -1.21 -16.84
N ALA A 453 0.29 -0.69 -16.48
CA ALA A 453 1.55 -1.39 -16.69
C ALA A 453 1.72 -2.48 -15.62
N GLY A 454 2.13 -3.68 -16.02
CA GLY A 454 2.39 -4.81 -15.13
C GLY A 454 1.15 -5.33 -14.39
N ASP A 455 1.42 -5.98 -13.26
CA ASP A 455 0.40 -6.47 -12.31
C ASP A 455 -0.38 -5.30 -11.67
N PRO A 456 -1.68 -5.40 -11.36
CA PRO A 456 -2.45 -4.29 -10.80
C PRO A 456 -2.01 -3.77 -9.43
N CYS A 457 -1.50 -4.64 -8.56
CA CYS A 457 -1.11 -4.29 -7.19
C CYS A 457 0.40 -4.29 -6.95
N LEU A 458 1.19 -4.96 -7.80
CA LEU A 458 2.62 -5.21 -7.57
C LEU A 458 3.51 -4.60 -8.66
N PRO A 459 4.75 -4.17 -8.33
CA PRO A 459 5.30 -4.01 -6.97
C PRO A 459 4.60 -2.91 -6.16
N ILE A 460 3.91 -1.99 -6.82
CA ILE A 460 3.01 -1.00 -6.21
C ILE A 460 1.68 -0.96 -6.97
N PRO A 461 0.56 -0.58 -6.33
CA PRO A 461 -0.72 -0.50 -7.02
C PRO A 461 -0.73 0.51 -8.17
N TRP A 462 -1.52 0.22 -9.20
CA TRP A 462 -1.85 1.22 -10.21
C TRP A 462 -2.38 2.49 -9.55
N ALA A 463 -2.08 3.64 -10.15
CA ALA A 463 -2.32 4.94 -9.51
C ALA A 463 -3.79 5.27 -9.15
N TRP A 464 -4.76 4.50 -9.63
CA TRP A 464 -6.20 4.63 -9.36
C TRP A 464 -6.77 3.45 -8.54
N LEU A 465 -5.88 2.56 -8.08
CA LEU A 465 -6.18 1.43 -7.22
C LEU A 465 -5.55 1.63 -5.85
N VAL A 466 -6.20 1.04 -4.84
CA VAL A 466 -5.57 0.69 -3.57
C VAL A 466 -5.72 -0.81 -3.41
N CYS A 467 -4.65 -1.47 -2.99
CA CYS A 467 -4.62 -2.90 -2.77
C CYS A 467 -4.27 -3.22 -1.32
N SER A 468 -4.70 -4.39 -0.86
CA SER A 468 -4.30 -4.93 0.43
C SER A 468 -2.84 -5.37 0.41
N MET A 469 -2.17 -5.19 1.54
CA MET A 469 -0.76 -5.55 1.75
C MET A 469 -0.55 -7.05 2.05
N GLU A 470 -1.62 -7.83 2.20
CA GLU A 470 -1.54 -9.29 2.35
C GLU A 470 -1.19 -9.93 1.01
N LEU A 471 -0.30 -10.93 0.97
CA LEU A 471 -0.01 -11.69 -0.25
C LEU A 471 -0.89 -12.95 -0.31
N PRO A 472 -1.54 -13.25 -1.45
CA PRO A 472 -1.61 -12.43 -2.67
C PRO A 472 -2.49 -11.18 -2.48
N PRO A 473 -2.10 -10.02 -3.05
CA PRO A 473 -2.83 -8.78 -2.86
C PRO A 473 -4.19 -8.82 -3.56
N ARG A 474 -5.14 -8.13 -2.93
CA ARG A 474 -6.52 -7.93 -3.41
C ARG A 474 -6.81 -6.45 -3.57
N VAL A 475 -7.63 -6.10 -4.56
CA VAL A 475 -8.11 -4.73 -4.78
C VAL A 475 -9.10 -4.33 -3.68
N THR A 476 -8.80 -3.26 -2.95
CA THR A 476 -9.62 -2.74 -1.86
C THR A 476 -10.29 -1.42 -2.22
N GLN A 477 -9.71 -0.62 -3.13
CA GLN A 477 -10.34 0.61 -3.58
C GLN A 477 -10.12 0.83 -5.08
N ILE A 478 -11.14 1.36 -5.74
CA ILE A 478 -11.09 1.84 -7.12
C ILE A 478 -11.57 3.30 -7.12
N ASN A 479 -10.73 4.22 -7.60
CA ASN A 479 -11.08 5.63 -7.74
C ASN A 479 -10.64 6.16 -9.11
N VAL A 480 -11.62 6.44 -9.97
CA VAL A 480 -11.41 7.04 -11.29
C VAL A 480 -12.37 8.21 -11.51
N THR A 481 -12.65 8.99 -10.46
CA THR A 481 -13.54 10.15 -10.51
C THR A 481 -13.10 11.16 -11.56
N GLY A 482 -13.99 11.58 -12.45
CA GLY A 482 -13.70 12.65 -13.42
C GLY A 482 -12.74 12.25 -14.54
N LYS A 483 -12.48 10.95 -14.76
CA LYS A 483 -11.44 10.47 -15.68
C LYS A 483 -11.94 10.06 -17.07
N GLY A 484 -13.14 10.49 -17.47
CA GLY A 484 -13.67 10.28 -18.82
C GLY A 484 -14.12 8.84 -19.13
N VAL A 485 -14.33 8.03 -18.09
CA VAL A 485 -14.72 6.61 -18.15
C VAL A 485 -16.13 6.47 -18.78
N ASN A 486 -16.31 5.76 -19.92
CA ASN A 486 -17.58 5.45 -20.60
C ASN A 486 -18.07 3.94 -20.63
N GLY A 487 -19.02 3.54 -21.48
CA GLY A 487 -19.50 2.14 -21.50
C GLY A 487 -20.25 1.69 -20.24
N SER A 488 -20.44 0.38 -20.02
CA SER A 488 -21.27 -0.18 -18.94
C SER A 488 -20.50 -0.87 -17.82
N LEU A 489 -21.05 -0.85 -16.60
CA LEU A 489 -20.52 -1.59 -15.45
C LEU A 489 -20.60 -3.11 -15.68
N PRO A 490 -19.47 -3.85 -15.62
CA PRO A 490 -19.46 -5.29 -15.86
C PRO A 490 -20.05 -6.08 -14.67
N ARG A 491 -20.63 -7.24 -14.95
CA ARG A 491 -21.17 -8.12 -13.88
C ARG A 491 -20.07 -8.71 -13.00
N SER A 492 -18.89 -8.92 -13.57
CA SER A 492 -17.70 -9.43 -12.86
C SER A 492 -17.26 -8.52 -11.72
N LEU A 493 -17.64 -7.24 -11.70
CA LEU A 493 -17.36 -6.29 -10.62
C LEU A 493 -17.74 -6.82 -9.23
N GLY A 494 -18.80 -7.61 -9.13
CA GLY A 494 -19.23 -8.27 -7.90
C GLY A 494 -18.25 -9.32 -7.34
N GLY A 495 -17.22 -9.70 -8.11
CA GLY A 495 -16.16 -10.63 -7.72
C GLY A 495 -15.07 -10.02 -6.83
N LEU A 496 -14.99 -8.68 -6.74
CA LEU A 496 -14.01 -7.99 -5.90
C LEU A 496 -14.40 -8.06 -4.41
N SER A 497 -14.23 -9.23 -3.80
CA SER A 497 -14.73 -9.55 -2.46
C SER A 497 -14.13 -8.72 -1.31
N ARG A 498 -13.05 -7.97 -1.56
CA ARG A 498 -12.40 -7.08 -0.59
C ARG A 498 -12.57 -5.59 -0.90
N LEU A 499 -13.34 -5.24 -1.93
CA LEU A 499 -13.55 -3.85 -2.32
C LEU A 499 -14.34 -3.11 -1.24
N THR A 500 -13.75 -2.04 -0.71
CA THR A 500 -14.35 -1.16 0.31
C THR A 500 -14.81 0.17 -0.26
N VAL A 501 -14.14 0.67 -1.31
CA VAL A 501 -14.45 1.96 -1.93
C VAL A 501 -14.53 1.78 -3.44
N LEU A 502 -15.64 2.20 -4.02
CA LEU A 502 -15.82 2.30 -5.46
C LEU A 502 -16.30 3.70 -5.81
N ASP A 503 -15.39 4.54 -6.31
CA ASP A 503 -15.71 5.87 -6.83
C ASP A 503 -15.49 5.94 -8.34
N LEU A 504 -16.61 5.97 -9.07
CA LEU A 504 -16.65 6.10 -10.52
C LEU A 504 -17.39 7.39 -10.93
N SER A 505 -17.48 8.37 -10.04
CA SER A 505 -18.30 9.57 -10.26
C SER A 505 -17.75 10.52 -11.32
N ASN A 506 -18.60 11.40 -11.83
CA ASN A 506 -18.31 12.42 -12.84
C ASN A 506 -17.69 11.85 -14.12
N ASN A 507 -18.29 10.79 -14.63
CA ASN A 507 -17.82 10.06 -15.80
C ASN A 507 -18.94 9.99 -16.88
N SER A 508 -18.75 9.17 -17.90
CA SER A 508 -19.71 8.94 -19.00
C SER A 508 -20.24 7.49 -19.01
N LEU A 509 -20.28 6.82 -17.86
CA LEU A 509 -20.81 5.45 -17.74
C LEU A 509 -22.29 5.41 -18.14
N THR A 510 -22.68 4.35 -18.85
CA THR A 510 -24.01 4.10 -19.40
C THR A 510 -24.48 2.70 -19.00
N GLY A 511 -25.73 2.34 -19.29
CA GLY A 511 -26.27 1.02 -18.96
C GLY A 511 -26.80 0.94 -17.53
N HIS A 512 -26.97 -0.29 -17.04
CA HIS A 512 -27.59 -0.59 -15.75
C HIS A 512 -26.55 -0.92 -14.69
N VAL A 513 -26.89 -0.71 -13.41
CA VAL A 513 -26.10 -1.24 -12.29
C VAL A 513 -26.29 -2.76 -12.23
N PRO A 514 -25.24 -3.59 -12.15
CA PRO A 514 -25.37 -5.04 -12.09
C PRO A 514 -25.82 -5.49 -10.68
N ASN A 515 -26.67 -6.53 -10.61
CA ASN A 515 -27.12 -7.11 -9.34
C ASN A 515 -25.97 -7.70 -8.50
N SER A 516 -24.91 -8.16 -9.16
CA SER A 516 -23.69 -8.68 -8.53
C SER A 516 -22.97 -7.67 -7.65
N LEU A 517 -23.25 -6.37 -7.78
CA LEU A 517 -22.72 -5.35 -6.86
C LEU A 517 -23.14 -5.62 -5.41
N GLY A 518 -24.29 -6.27 -5.20
CA GLY A 518 -24.73 -6.72 -3.87
C GLY A 518 -23.92 -7.88 -3.29
N ASN A 519 -23.01 -8.50 -4.05
CA ASN A 519 -22.13 -9.56 -3.55
C ASN A 519 -20.92 -8.98 -2.79
N ILE A 520 -20.62 -7.69 -2.95
CA ILE A 520 -19.47 -7.02 -2.34
C ILE A 520 -19.79 -6.64 -0.89
N SER A 521 -19.78 -7.64 0.00
CA SER A 521 -20.13 -7.47 1.42
C SER A 521 -19.17 -6.57 2.22
N SER A 522 -18.05 -6.16 1.64
CA SER A 522 -17.06 -5.25 2.24
C SER A 522 -17.28 -3.77 1.88
N LEU A 523 -18.20 -3.46 0.96
CA LEU A 523 -18.33 -2.12 0.38
C LEU A 523 -18.82 -1.10 1.41
N ARG A 524 -18.08 -0.01 1.58
CA ARG A 524 -18.37 1.09 2.52
C ARG A 524 -18.74 2.37 1.81
N ALA A 525 -18.14 2.65 0.66
CA ALA A 525 -18.46 3.83 -0.13
C ALA A 525 -18.71 3.44 -1.58
N LEU A 526 -19.87 3.84 -2.10
CA LEU A 526 -20.24 3.68 -3.50
C LEU A 526 -20.65 5.04 -4.07
N ASN A 527 -19.88 5.51 -5.04
CA ASN A 527 -20.15 6.78 -5.71
C ASN A 527 -20.21 6.60 -7.22
N LEU A 528 -21.42 6.72 -7.77
CA LEU A 528 -21.70 6.64 -9.21
C LEU A 528 -22.25 7.97 -9.75
N GLU A 529 -22.12 9.05 -8.98
CA GLU A 529 -22.69 10.35 -9.30
C GLU A 529 -22.24 10.89 -10.66
N GLY A 530 -23.07 11.65 -11.37
CA GLY A 530 -22.65 12.42 -12.54
C GLY A 530 -22.27 11.53 -13.72
N ASN A 531 -23.09 10.52 -14.00
CA ASN A 531 -22.92 9.58 -15.12
C ASN A 531 -24.19 9.57 -16.00
N LYS A 532 -24.26 8.62 -16.95
CA LYS A 532 -25.41 8.38 -17.84
C LYS A 532 -26.05 7.01 -17.57
N LEU A 533 -25.95 6.52 -16.34
CA LEU A 533 -26.54 5.24 -15.92
C LEU A 533 -28.07 5.36 -15.89
N PHE A 534 -28.77 4.32 -16.31
CA PHE A 534 -30.23 4.34 -16.47
C PHE A 534 -30.88 3.02 -16.06
N GLY A 535 -32.23 3.02 -16.06
CA GLY A 535 -33.04 1.87 -15.69
C GLY A 535 -33.36 1.82 -14.20
N GLU A 536 -34.02 0.74 -13.76
CA GLU A 536 -34.31 0.51 -12.35
C GLU A 536 -33.09 -0.05 -11.62
N LEU A 537 -32.97 0.23 -10.32
CA LEU A 537 -31.95 -0.39 -9.49
C LEU A 537 -32.22 -1.90 -9.35
N PRO A 538 -31.18 -2.75 -9.32
CA PRO A 538 -31.35 -4.19 -9.17
C PRO A 538 -32.15 -4.57 -7.93
N PRO A 539 -32.85 -5.72 -7.97
CA PRO A 539 -33.48 -6.29 -6.79
C PRO A 539 -32.41 -6.90 -5.87
N PHE A 540 -31.72 -6.05 -5.11
CA PHE A 540 -30.74 -6.46 -4.13
C PHE A 540 -31.41 -7.29 -3.02
N GLN A 541 -30.71 -8.33 -2.56
CA GLN A 541 -31.16 -9.09 -1.39
C GLN A 541 -31.16 -8.19 -0.15
N PRO A 542 -32.09 -8.38 0.80
CA PRO A 542 -32.06 -7.64 2.06
C PRO A 542 -30.70 -7.76 2.75
N LYS A 543 -30.19 -6.65 3.28
CA LYS A 543 -28.84 -6.54 3.88
C LYS A 543 -27.65 -6.87 2.97
N ALA A 544 -27.84 -6.95 1.64
CA ALA A 544 -26.71 -7.16 0.72
C ALA A 544 -25.63 -6.08 0.80
N LEU A 545 -26.00 -4.84 1.15
CA LEU A 545 -25.12 -3.68 1.27
C LEU A 545 -25.02 -3.19 2.73
N GLN A 546 -24.99 -4.13 3.69
CA GLN A 546 -25.03 -3.85 5.13
C GLN A 546 -23.83 -3.09 5.71
N THR A 547 -22.72 -2.99 4.96
CA THR A 547 -21.51 -2.26 5.40
C THR A 547 -21.43 -0.85 4.82
N LEU A 548 -22.39 -0.46 3.97
CA LEU A 548 -22.32 0.78 3.23
C LEU A 548 -22.52 1.96 4.18
N GLU A 549 -21.59 2.91 4.14
CA GLU A 549 -21.58 4.12 4.97
C GLU A 549 -21.97 5.36 4.13
N TYR A 550 -21.59 5.36 2.84
CA TYR A 550 -21.86 6.43 1.88
C TYR A 550 -22.35 5.86 0.54
N LEU A 551 -23.44 6.43 0.02
CA LEU A 551 -23.96 6.10 -1.31
C LEU A 551 -24.43 7.36 -2.04
N SER A 552 -23.84 7.62 -3.21
CA SER A 552 -24.31 8.63 -4.16
C SER A 552 -24.57 8.02 -5.53
N LEU A 553 -25.81 8.18 -6.00
CA LEU A 553 -26.26 7.87 -7.37
C LEU A 553 -26.74 9.12 -8.10
N ALA A 554 -26.43 10.31 -7.56
CA ALA A 554 -26.98 11.57 -8.03
C ALA A 554 -26.61 11.87 -9.49
N ASN A 555 -27.37 12.74 -10.15
CA ASN A 555 -27.08 13.22 -11.49
C ASN A 555 -26.92 12.06 -12.51
N ASN A 556 -27.93 11.21 -12.60
CA ASN A 556 -28.00 10.07 -13.52
C ASN A 556 -29.41 10.00 -14.17
N GLN A 557 -29.75 8.88 -14.80
CA GLN A 557 -31.05 8.64 -15.47
C GLN A 557 -31.79 7.45 -14.85
N PHE A 558 -31.59 7.17 -13.54
CA PHE A 558 -32.23 6.05 -12.86
C PHE A 558 -33.74 6.26 -12.71
N GLY A 559 -34.50 5.17 -12.78
CA GLY A 559 -35.95 5.13 -12.58
C GLY A 559 -36.36 4.04 -11.58
N GLY A 560 -37.65 3.67 -11.59
CA GLY A 560 -38.18 2.66 -10.67
C GLY A 560 -38.41 3.19 -9.26
N ASN A 561 -38.61 2.29 -8.30
CA ASN A 561 -38.86 2.61 -6.88
C ASN A 561 -37.63 2.34 -6.01
N LEU A 562 -37.60 2.91 -4.80
CA LEU A 562 -36.45 2.81 -3.88
C LEU A 562 -36.52 1.62 -2.92
N SER A 563 -37.59 0.81 -2.94
CA SER A 563 -37.86 -0.19 -1.88
C SER A 563 -36.75 -1.23 -1.77
N SER A 564 -36.30 -1.80 -2.89
CA SER A 564 -35.25 -2.83 -2.88
C SER A 564 -33.88 -2.30 -2.45
N LEU A 565 -33.59 -1.02 -2.72
CA LEU A 565 -32.33 -0.42 -2.27
C LEU A 565 -32.37 -0.23 -0.75
N VAL A 566 -33.45 0.36 -0.23
CA VAL A 566 -33.58 0.66 1.19
C VAL A 566 -33.55 -0.62 2.04
N THR A 567 -34.11 -1.74 1.56
CA THR A 567 -34.04 -3.04 2.26
C THR A 567 -32.66 -3.70 2.19
N ALA A 568 -31.84 -3.36 1.20
CA ALA A 568 -30.48 -3.88 1.06
C ALA A 568 -29.46 -3.18 1.97
N LEU A 569 -29.76 -1.96 2.40
CA LEU A 569 -28.95 -1.17 3.33
C LEU A 569 -29.19 -1.60 4.79
N ASP A 570 -28.26 -1.24 5.68
CA ASP A 570 -28.41 -1.41 7.13
C ASP A 570 -28.07 -0.11 7.88
N ASP A 571 -28.07 -0.14 9.21
CA ASP A 571 -27.83 1.01 10.07
C ASP A 571 -26.46 1.68 9.89
N SER A 572 -25.51 1.11 9.14
CA SER A 572 -24.20 1.71 8.85
C SER A 572 -24.27 3.00 8.02
N VAL A 573 -25.33 3.19 7.23
CA VAL A 573 -25.42 4.27 6.25
C VAL A 573 -25.55 5.64 6.94
N SER A 574 -24.66 6.56 6.58
CA SER A 574 -24.62 7.93 7.11
C SER A 574 -25.10 8.97 6.11
N ALA A 575 -24.94 8.73 4.80
CA ALA A 575 -25.32 9.65 3.75
C ALA A 575 -25.88 8.92 2.51
N LEU A 576 -27.05 9.38 2.06
CA LEU A 576 -27.72 8.91 0.86
C LEU A 576 -28.02 10.09 -0.07
N ASN A 577 -27.49 10.04 -1.29
CA ASN A 577 -27.78 11.02 -2.32
C ASN A 577 -28.28 10.31 -3.61
N MET A 578 -29.53 10.55 -3.95
CA MET A 578 -30.21 10.03 -5.15
C MET A 578 -30.74 11.16 -6.03
N SER A 579 -30.29 12.39 -5.77
CA SER A 579 -30.85 13.58 -6.40
C SER A 579 -30.66 13.61 -7.93
N ASN A 580 -31.50 14.37 -8.63
CA ASN A 580 -31.43 14.55 -10.09
C ASN A 580 -31.46 13.22 -10.85
N ASN A 581 -32.57 12.48 -10.69
CA ASN A 581 -32.86 11.23 -11.38
C ASN A 581 -34.37 11.18 -11.76
N SER A 582 -34.89 10.02 -12.14
CA SER A 582 -36.31 9.77 -12.45
C SER A 582 -36.96 8.76 -11.49
N PHE A 583 -36.47 8.63 -10.25
CA PHE A 583 -37.06 7.72 -9.26
C PHE A 583 -38.52 8.08 -8.97
N SER A 584 -39.36 7.07 -8.79
CA SER A 584 -40.81 7.20 -8.65
C SER A 584 -41.37 6.29 -7.55
N GLY A 585 -42.68 6.39 -7.29
CA GLY A 585 -43.32 5.67 -6.18
C GLY A 585 -43.12 6.38 -4.82
N PRO A 586 -43.58 5.77 -3.71
CA PRO A 586 -43.45 6.34 -2.37
C PRO A 586 -42.02 6.20 -1.81
N ILE A 587 -41.68 7.06 -0.86
CA ILE A 587 -40.50 6.85 0.00
C ILE A 587 -40.77 5.61 0.88
N PRO A 588 -39.93 4.56 0.84
CA PRO A 588 -40.15 3.32 1.60
C PRO A 588 -40.19 3.56 3.12
N LEU A 589 -41.05 2.82 3.83
CA LEU A 589 -41.19 2.91 5.30
C LEU A 589 -39.94 2.38 6.00
N GLU A 590 -39.25 1.41 5.39
CA GLU A 590 -38.04 0.77 5.87
C GLU A 590 -36.88 1.77 6.05
N LEU A 591 -36.97 2.96 5.45
CA LEU A 591 -35.98 4.04 5.61
C LEU A 591 -35.83 4.47 7.09
N GLN A 592 -36.86 4.24 7.90
CA GLN A 592 -36.83 4.44 9.36
C GLN A 592 -35.75 3.61 10.07
N ASN A 593 -35.31 2.49 9.48
CA ASN A 593 -34.34 1.58 10.08
C ASN A 593 -32.90 2.11 9.96
N LEU A 594 -32.64 3.10 9.09
CA LEU A 594 -31.31 3.65 8.85
C LEU A 594 -30.93 4.68 9.92
N THR A 595 -30.86 4.25 11.18
CA THR A 595 -30.79 5.18 12.33
C THR A 595 -29.55 6.05 12.37
N ASN A 596 -28.44 5.71 11.67
CA ASN A 596 -27.25 6.56 11.60
C ASN A 596 -27.28 7.61 10.47
N LEU A 597 -28.35 7.65 9.67
CA LEU A 597 -28.49 8.56 8.54
C LEU A 597 -28.44 10.03 8.99
N ARG A 598 -27.55 10.81 8.37
CA ARG A 598 -27.32 12.24 8.64
C ARG A 598 -27.72 13.12 7.48
N SER A 599 -27.49 12.66 6.27
CA SER A 599 -27.83 13.38 5.05
C SER A 599 -28.68 12.50 4.16
N LEU A 600 -29.85 13.01 3.80
CA LEU A 600 -30.77 12.38 2.86
C LEU A 600 -31.13 13.39 1.78
N ASP A 601 -30.70 13.13 0.55
CA ASP A 601 -31.05 13.95 -0.61
C ASP A 601 -31.69 13.10 -1.71
N PHE A 602 -33.01 13.23 -1.83
CA PHE A 602 -33.81 12.65 -2.93
C PHE A 602 -34.43 13.73 -3.81
N SER A 603 -33.84 14.93 -3.83
CA SER A 603 -34.37 16.04 -4.62
C SER A 603 -34.40 15.77 -6.13
N HIS A 604 -35.23 16.52 -6.86
CA HIS A 604 -35.31 16.47 -8.32
C HIS A 604 -35.53 15.04 -8.84
N ASN A 605 -36.64 14.45 -8.42
CA ASN A 605 -37.09 13.12 -8.81
C ASN A 605 -38.62 13.15 -9.06
N ASN A 606 -39.21 11.98 -9.27
CA ASN A 606 -40.64 11.80 -9.51
C ASN A 606 -41.34 11.09 -8.34
N LEU A 607 -40.83 11.24 -7.11
CA LEU A 607 -41.37 10.56 -5.93
C LEU A 607 -42.78 11.06 -5.61
N THR A 608 -43.64 10.15 -5.17
CA THR A 608 -45.08 10.38 -4.93
C THR A 608 -45.45 9.91 -3.51
N GLY A 609 -46.73 10.03 -3.14
CA GLY A 609 -47.20 9.57 -1.83
C GLY A 609 -46.96 10.57 -0.70
N GLU A 610 -47.21 10.13 0.53
CA GLU A 610 -47.02 10.91 1.74
C GLU A 610 -45.65 10.63 2.37
N LEU A 611 -45.17 11.55 3.21
CA LEU A 611 -43.95 11.32 4.00
C LEU A 611 -44.23 10.22 5.05
N PRO A 612 -43.38 9.18 5.18
CA PRO A 612 -43.58 8.12 6.17
C PRO A 612 -43.65 8.67 7.60
N LEU A 613 -44.64 8.23 8.39
CA LEU A 613 -44.85 8.72 9.76
C LEU A 613 -43.67 8.44 10.69
N ASP A 614 -42.93 7.38 10.42
CA ASP A 614 -41.81 6.94 11.25
C ASP A 614 -40.44 7.46 10.76
N LEU A 615 -40.40 8.23 9.66
CA LEU A 615 -39.17 8.87 9.17
C LEU A 615 -38.55 9.81 10.23
N TRP A 616 -39.40 10.34 11.12
CA TRP A 616 -39.03 11.25 12.20
C TRP A 616 -38.45 10.54 13.43
N ARG A 617 -38.17 9.23 13.34
CA ARG A 617 -37.36 8.48 14.33
C ARG A 617 -35.86 8.58 14.07
N LEU A 618 -35.46 9.14 12.93
CA LEU A 618 -34.06 9.33 12.55
C LEU A 618 -33.43 10.51 13.31
N GLU A 619 -33.18 10.33 14.62
CA GLU A 619 -32.63 11.36 15.52
C GLU A 619 -31.30 11.97 15.04
N ASN A 620 -30.59 11.23 14.19
CA ASN A 620 -29.27 11.54 13.67
C ASN A 620 -29.30 12.39 12.39
N LEU A 621 -30.48 12.64 11.81
CA LEU A 621 -30.67 13.35 10.56
C LEU A 621 -30.37 14.85 10.73
N HIS A 622 -29.48 15.37 9.89
CA HIS A 622 -29.08 16.78 9.85
C HIS A 622 -29.64 17.51 8.64
N VAL A 623 -29.60 16.84 7.49
CA VAL A 623 -29.97 17.38 6.18
C VAL A 623 -31.02 16.48 5.56
N LEU A 624 -32.18 17.07 5.27
CA LEU A 624 -33.26 16.45 4.51
C LEU A 624 -33.56 17.30 3.28
N ASN A 625 -33.30 16.78 2.09
CA ASN A 625 -33.61 17.46 0.85
C ASN A 625 -34.51 16.56 -0.03
N LEU A 626 -35.76 16.97 -0.21
CA LEU A 626 -36.78 16.29 -1.01
C LEU A 626 -37.42 17.24 -2.04
N ASN A 627 -36.79 18.38 -2.33
CA ASN A 627 -37.40 19.38 -3.21
C ASN A 627 -37.56 18.87 -4.65
N HIS A 628 -38.46 19.49 -5.41
CA HIS A 628 -38.78 19.10 -6.79
C HIS A 628 -39.17 17.61 -6.91
N ASN A 629 -40.27 17.25 -6.27
CA ASN A 629 -40.90 15.93 -6.34
C ASN A 629 -42.43 16.08 -6.45
N GLN A 630 -43.19 14.98 -6.35
CA GLN A 630 -44.65 14.97 -6.33
C GLN A 630 -45.22 14.53 -4.96
N LEU A 631 -44.45 14.71 -3.88
CA LEU A 631 -44.87 14.32 -2.53
C LEU A 631 -46.06 15.17 -2.08
N LYS A 632 -47.01 14.56 -1.39
CA LYS A 632 -48.29 15.18 -1.01
C LYS A 632 -48.63 14.92 0.45
N GLY A 633 -49.76 15.47 0.88
CA GLY A 633 -50.29 15.30 2.24
C GLY A 633 -49.83 16.42 3.17
N ASN A 634 -49.85 16.13 4.47
CA ASN A 634 -49.50 17.08 5.52
C ASN A 634 -48.08 16.83 6.05
N ILE A 635 -47.36 17.91 6.34
CA ILE A 635 -46.06 17.87 7.02
C ILE A 635 -46.33 17.73 8.53
N PRO A 636 -45.90 16.62 9.17
CA PRO A 636 -46.26 16.32 10.56
C PRO A 636 -45.42 17.12 11.56
N ASP A 637 -46.01 17.37 12.73
CA ASP A 637 -45.39 18.15 13.81
C ASP A 637 -44.17 17.46 14.44
N SER A 638 -44.13 16.12 14.37
CA SER A 638 -43.02 15.29 14.88
C SER A 638 -41.69 15.56 14.18
N MET A 639 -41.69 16.06 12.93
CA MET A 639 -40.47 16.40 12.20
C MET A 639 -39.64 17.48 12.93
N TRP A 640 -40.31 18.39 13.63
CA TRP A 640 -39.66 19.51 14.33
C TRP A 640 -39.05 19.13 15.68
N ALA A 641 -39.34 17.92 16.17
CA ALA A 641 -38.80 17.39 17.41
C ALA A 641 -37.40 16.77 17.24
N LEU A 642 -36.92 16.60 16.00
CA LEU A 642 -35.62 15.99 15.72
C LEU A 642 -34.47 16.89 16.24
N PRO A 643 -33.61 16.38 17.14
CA PRO A 643 -32.65 17.22 17.86
C PRO A 643 -31.50 17.73 16.98
N ASN A 644 -31.13 16.98 15.94
CA ASN A 644 -29.97 17.27 15.10
C ASN A 644 -30.33 17.87 13.72
N LEU A 645 -31.61 18.03 13.42
CA LEU A 645 -32.08 18.49 12.11
C LEU A 645 -31.74 19.98 11.92
N LYS A 646 -30.97 20.28 10.87
CA LYS A 646 -30.46 21.63 10.59
C LYS A 646 -30.99 22.22 9.29
N PHE A 647 -31.25 21.38 8.30
CA PHE A 647 -31.70 21.81 6.99
C PHE A 647 -32.79 20.88 6.45
N VAL A 648 -33.90 21.46 6.05
CA VAL A 648 -35.05 20.79 5.45
C VAL A 648 -35.44 21.55 4.20
N ASN A 649 -35.37 20.91 3.04
CA ASN A 649 -35.84 21.47 1.78
C ASN A 649 -36.93 20.58 1.19
N LEU A 650 -38.16 21.10 1.15
CA LEU A 650 -39.34 20.44 0.58
C LEU A 650 -39.97 21.29 -0.53
N GLU A 651 -39.22 22.23 -1.11
CA GLU A 651 -39.73 23.13 -2.16
C GLU A 651 -40.29 22.35 -3.36
N ASN A 652 -41.24 22.96 -4.06
CA ASN A 652 -41.81 22.43 -5.30
C ASN A 652 -42.30 20.98 -5.17
N ASN A 653 -43.19 20.76 -4.21
CA ASN A 653 -43.94 19.53 -4.00
C ASN A 653 -45.46 19.83 -3.99
N ARG A 654 -46.29 18.88 -3.53
CA ARG A 654 -47.76 18.99 -3.44
C ARG A 654 -48.27 18.93 -2.00
N PHE A 655 -47.49 19.41 -1.02
CA PHE A 655 -47.94 19.47 0.38
C PHE A 655 -49.06 20.51 0.54
N THR A 656 -50.07 20.16 1.34
CA THR A 656 -51.29 20.98 1.54
C THR A 656 -51.42 21.54 2.96
N GLY A 657 -50.71 20.97 3.92
CA GLY A 657 -50.75 21.42 5.31
C GLY A 657 -49.42 21.25 6.04
N VAL A 658 -49.20 22.07 7.06
CA VAL A 658 -48.03 21.99 7.96
C VAL A 658 -48.46 22.31 9.39
N ASN A 659 -48.06 21.45 10.33
CA ASN A 659 -48.26 21.71 11.75
C ASN A 659 -46.94 22.21 12.35
N LEU A 660 -46.89 23.41 12.90
CA LEU A 660 -45.68 24.05 13.45
C LEU A 660 -45.71 24.18 14.98
N THR A 661 -46.56 23.42 15.66
CA THR A 661 -46.78 23.53 17.11
C THR A 661 -45.51 23.24 17.92
N THR A 662 -44.83 22.13 17.62
CA THR A 662 -43.58 21.74 18.29
C THR A 662 -42.46 22.73 18.01
N TRP A 663 -42.30 23.16 16.75
CA TRP A 663 -41.32 24.18 16.37
C TRP A 663 -41.54 25.49 17.14
N TYR A 664 -42.79 25.98 17.16
CA TYR A 664 -43.16 27.19 17.87
C TYR A 664 -42.88 27.09 19.37
N SER A 665 -43.30 25.99 20.00
CA SER A 665 -43.08 25.75 21.44
C SER A 665 -41.59 25.79 21.80
N THR A 666 -40.73 25.19 20.97
CA THR A 666 -39.28 25.15 21.17
C THR A 666 -38.64 26.54 21.13
N ILE A 667 -39.08 27.40 20.20
CA ILE A 667 -38.61 28.78 20.11
C ILE A 667 -39.08 29.59 21.32
N THR A 668 -40.34 29.41 21.74
CA THR A 668 -40.88 30.12 22.91
C THR A 668 -40.22 29.71 24.22
N GLU A 669 -39.90 28.43 24.41
CA GLU A 669 -39.19 27.92 25.59
C GLU A 669 -37.77 28.49 25.68
N LYS A 670 -37.07 28.58 24.55
CA LYS A 670 -35.69 29.09 24.48
C LYS A 670 -35.59 30.62 24.39
N GLY A 671 -36.71 31.32 24.18
CA GLY A 671 -36.81 32.78 24.21
C GLY A 671 -36.10 33.53 23.06
N SER A 672 -35.67 32.83 21.99
CA SER A 672 -35.01 33.45 20.84
C SER A 672 -35.18 32.61 19.56
N PHE A 673 -35.41 33.28 18.43
CA PHE A 673 -35.42 32.66 17.09
C PHE A 673 -34.04 32.13 16.67
N ASP A 674 -32.95 32.56 17.32
CA ASP A 674 -31.59 32.07 17.09
C ASP A 674 -31.19 30.90 17.99
N ALA A 675 -32.08 30.43 18.87
CA ALA A 675 -31.77 29.37 19.84
C ALA A 675 -31.86 27.94 19.26
N VAL A 676 -32.30 27.83 18.01
CA VAL A 676 -32.33 26.62 17.18
C VAL A 676 -31.65 26.98 15.86
N VAL A 677 -30.96 26.04 15.20
CA VAL A 677 -30.41 26.24 13.85
C VAL A 677 -31.15 25.30 12.92
N LEU A 678 -32.30 25.74 12.41
CA LEU A 678 -33.17 24.97 11.51
C LEU A 678 -33.62 25.85 10.35
N LYS A 679 -33.19 25.47 9.14
CA LYS A 679 -33.55 26.12 7.89
C LYS A 679 -34.57 25.26 7.15
N VAL A 680 -35.77 25.79 6.95
CA VAL A 680 -36.88 25.07 6.30
C VAL A 680 -37.33 25.84 5.07
N LEU A 681 -37.33 25.16 3.93
CA LEU A 681 -37.76 25.69 2.65
C LEU A 681 -39.01 24.94 2.18
N LEU A 682 -40.13 25.65 2.00
CA LEU A 682 -41.43 25.09 1.61
C LEU A 682 -42.04 25.79 0.38
N LEU A 683 -41.28 26.65 -0.30
CA LEU A 683 -41.74 27.42 -1.47
C LEU A 683 -42.30 26.50 -2.56
N GLY A 684 -43.31 26.97 -3.29
CA GLY A 684 -43.91 26.23 -4.42
C GLY A 684 -44.87 25.08 -4.05
N ASN A 685 -45.19 24.89 -2.76
CA ASN A 685 -46.22 23.96 -2.30
C ASN A 685 -47.63 24.58 -2.27
N GLN A 686 -48.67 23.74 -2.17
CA GLN A 686 -50.08 24.14 -2.09
C GLN A 686 -50.57 24.26 -0.64
N ILE A 687 -49.75 24.82 0.25
CA ILE A 687 -50.07 24.88 1.69
C ILE A 687 -51.24 25.84 1.94
N GLU A 688 -52.39 25.29 2.33
CA GLU A 688 -53.62 26.00 2.70
C GLU A 688 -53.81 26.03 4.22
N ASN A 689 -53.36 24.99 4.92
CA ASN A 689 -53.57 24.82 6.35
C ASN A 689 -52.26 24.90 7.14
N VAL A 690 -52.10 25.90 8.00
CA VAL A 690 -50.98 26.01 8.95
C VAL A 690 -51.53 25.94 10.37
N ILE A 691 -51.10 24.95 11.15
CA ILE A 691 -51.50 24.80 12.56
C ILE A 691 -50.45 25.46 13.46
N LEU A 692 -50.92 26.36 14.33
CA LEU A 692 -50.13 27.07 15.35
C LEU A 692 -50.85 26.93 16.71
N PRO A 693 -50.14 27.02 17.85
CA PRO A 693 -50.75 26.89 19.16
C PRO A 693 -51.70 28.06 19.51
N PRO A 694 -52.71 27.83 20.38
CA PRO A 694 -53.84 28.75 20.60
C PRO A 694 -53.53 30.00 21.44
N HIS A 695 -52.31 30.20 21.94
CA HIS A 695 -51.96 31.33 22.79
C HIS A 695 -50.82 32.16 22.18
N ASP A 696 -51.17 33.32 21.63
CA ASP A 696 -50.22 34.40 21.29
C ASP A 696 -49.62 34.94 22.59
N VAL A 697 -48.51 34.36 23.06
CA VAL A 697 -47.69 34.98 24.09
C VAL A 697 -46.94 36.11 23.42
N SER A 698 -47.26 37.34 23.82
CA SER A 698 -46.54 38.54 23.37
C SER A 698 -45.05 38.37 23.62
N PHE A 699 -44.27 38.24 22.53
CA PHE A 699 -42.82 38.33 22.59
C PHE A 699 -42.47 39.66 23.28
N ARG A 700 -41.77 39.61 24.42
CA ARG A 700 -41.30 40.82 25.09
C ARG A 700 -40.40 41.60 24.13
N SER A 701 -40.80 42.84 23.85
CA SER A 701 -40.08 43.89 23.13
C SER A 701 -40.31 43.97 21.61
N ASP A 702 -41.45 44.55 21.25
CA ASP A 702 -41.73 45.22 19.96
C ASP A 702 -40.65 46.28 19.57
N ASN A 703 -39.76 46.67 20.50
CA ASN A 703 -38.78 47.73 20.33
C ASN A 703 -37.38 47.24 19.88
N ASP A 704 -36.99 45.98 20.08
CA ASP A 704 -35.66 45.49 19.67
C ASP A 704 -35.61 45.01 18.20
N MET A 705 -36.75 44.62 17.61
CA MET A 705 -36.84 44.11 16.23
C MET A 705 -37.08 45.19 15.16
N ARG A 706 -37.40 46.43 15.54
CA ARG A 706 -37.70 47.51 14.59
C ARG A 706 -36.45 48.22 14.02
N ASN A 707 -35.27 48.04 14.61
CA ASN A 707 -34.11 48.91 14.34
C ASN A 707 -32.75 48.22 14.10
N LYS A 708 -32.70 46.90 13.89
CA LYS A 708 -31.45 46.20 13.55
C LYS A 708 -31.60 45.48 12.22
N SER A 709 -30.69 45.74 11.28
CA SER A 709 -30.33 44.77 10.25
C SER A 709 -29.86 43.52 10.97
N LEU A 710 -30.78 42.57 11.22
CA LEU A 710 -30.44 41.31 11.87
C LEU A 710 -29.39 40.60 11.00
N PRO A 711 -28.29 40.09 11.58
CA PRO A 711 -27.42 39.14 10.88
C PRO A 711 -28.28 37.96 10.39
N ARG A 712 -27.84 37.30 9.30
CA ARG A 712 -28.57 36.19 8.65
C ARG A 712 -29.20 35.26 9.70
N PRO A 713 -30.54 35.19 9.80
CA PRO A 713 -31.19 34.45 10.89
C PRO A 713 -30.76 32.98 10.85
N THR A 714 -30.37 32.45 12.01
CA THR A 714 -29.81 31.09 12.09
C THR A 714 -30.87 29.99 11.94
N SER A 715 -32.14 30.32 12.22
CA SER A 715 -33.33 29.55 11.83
C SER A 715 -34.27 30.35 10.94
N PHE A 716 -34.98 29.67 10.03
CA PHE A 716 -36.10 30.23 9.29
C PHE A 716 -37.01 29.15 8.69
N ILE A 717 -38.26 29.53 8.44
CA ILE A 717 -39.22 28.79 7.63
C ILE A 717 -39.70 29.72 6.53
N LEU A 718 -39.63 29.28 5.26
CA LEU A 718 -40.09 30.05 4.09
C LEU A 718 -41.31 29.36 3.46
N LEU A 719 -42.49 29.96 3.61
CA LEU A 719 -43.72 29.56 2.90
C LEU A 719 -43.99 30.38 1.63
N GLY A 720 -43.33 31.54 1.48
CA GLY A 720 -43.52 32.46 0.36
C GLY A 720 -45.00 32.77 0.07
N ASP A 721 -45.37 32.70 -1.20
CA ASP A 721 -46.70 33.02 -1.73
C ASP A 721 -47.67 31.82 -1.72
N SER A 722 -47.56 30.92 -0.73
CA SER A 722 -48.48 29.80 -0.52
C SER A 722 -49.95 30.27 -0.39
N PRO A 723 -50.94 29.40 -0.72
CA PRO A 723 -52.36 29.71 -0.53
C PRO A 723 -52.71 30.27 0.85
N TYR A 724 -52.13 29.70 1.92
CA TYR A 724 -52.26 30.19 3.29
C TYR A 724 -51.78 31.65 3.42
N CYS A 725 -50.59 31.96 2.92
CA CYS A 725 -50.01 33.30 3.03
C CYS A 725 -50.76 34.37 2.21
N LYS A 726 -51.43 33.94 1.12
CA LYS A 726 -52.31 34.78 0.28
C LYS A 726 -53.69 35.00 0.91
N GLY A 727 -54.21 34.03 1.66
CA GLY A 727 -55.50 34.12 2.35
C GLY A 727 -55.52 35.07 3.56
N LEU A 728 -54.36 35.56 4.00
CA LEU A 728 -54.22 36.50 5.11
C LEU A 728 -54.30 37.95 4.61
N GLU A 729 -55.24 38.74 5.12
CA GLU A 729 -55.34 40.18 4.83
C GLU A 729 -54.06 40.92 5.26
N LYS A 730 -53.66 41.97 4.52
CA LYS A 730 -52.38 42.69 4.74
C LYS A 730 -52.21 43.27 6.16
N GLY A 731 -53.31 43.50 6.89
CA GLY A 731 -53.31 44.07 8.25
C GLY A 731 -53.33 43.04 9.39
N ASP A 732 -53.81 41.83 9.15
CA ASP A 732 -54.19 40.87 10.22
C ASP A 732 -53.13 39.80 10.53
N LYS A 733 -51.96 39.88 9.88
CA LYS A 733 -50.88 38.91 10.11
C LYS A 733 -50.27 39.07 11.50
N THR A 734 -50.38 38.03 12.35
CA THR A 734 -49.63 37.92 13.61
C THR A 734 -48.12 37.93 13.34
N LEU A 735 -47.31 38.23 14.36
CA LEU A 735 -45.84 38.31 14.23
C LEU A 735 -45.25 37.03 13.62
N ILE A 736 -45.75 35.87 14.04
CA ILE A 736 -45.30 34.57 13.56
C ILE A 736 -45.72 34.32 12.10
N GLN A 737 -46.92 34.75 11.71
CA GLN A 737 -47.39 34.65 10.32
C GLN A 737 -46.52 35.49 9.37
N ARG A 738 -46.10 36.69 9.79
CA ARG A 738 -45.16 37.52 9.02
C ARG A 738 -43.78 36.86 8.89
N TYR A 739 -43.32 36.19 9.94
CA TYR A 739 -42.04 35.49 9.95
C TYR A 739 -41.98 34.28 9.01
N ILE A 740 -43.07 33.52 8.86
CA ILE A 740 -43.11 32.32 8.01
C ILE A 740 -43.52 32.63 6.56
N CYS A 741 -44.35 33.65 6.34
CA CYS A 741 -44.82 34.07 5.00
C CYS A 741 -43.84 35.04 4.32
N ARG A 742 -42.60 34.60 4.13
CA ARG A 742 -41.54 35.31 3.40
C ARG A 742 -40.97 34.44 2.29
N SER A 743 -40.47 35.09 1.25
CA SER A 743 -39.86 34.43 0.09
C SER A 743 -38.34 34.36 0.19
N GLU A 744 -37.72 35.23 0.98
CA GLU A 744 -36.27 35.23 1.21
C GLU A 744 -35.94 35.36 2.71
N PRO A 745 -34.85 34.74 3.20
CA PRO A 745 -34.45 34.80 4.61
C PRO A 745 -34.24 36.22 5.13
N ASN A 746 -33.76 37.13 4.28
CA ASN A 746 -33.38 38.51 4.63
C ASN A 746 -34.46 39.55 4.27
N GLN A 747 -35.67 39.11 3.90
CA GLN A 747 -36.77 40.03 3.61
C GLN A 747 -37.07 40.89 4.84
N LYS A 748 -37.09 42.23 4.67
CA LYS A 748 -37.30 43.18 5.78
C LYS A 748 -38.65 42.89 6.47
N PHE A 749 -38.64 42.86 7.81
CA PHE A 749 -39.81 42.56 8.64
C PHE A 749 -40.87 43.67 8.68
N TRP A 750 -40.48 44.94 8.42
CA TRP A 750 -41.32 46.12 8.60
C TRP A 750 -41.09 47.16 7.49
N ASP A 751 -42.15 47.85 7.09
CA ASP A 751 -42.08 49.18 6.47
C ASP A 751 -41.84 50.24 7.56
N PRO A 752 -41.14 51.36 7.28
CA PRO A 752 -40.79 52.36 8.30
C PRO A 752 -42.04 53.03 8.88
N PRO A 753 -42.19 53.17 10.22
CA PRO A 753 -43.34 53.83 10.81
C PRO A 753 -43.16 55.36 10.91
N ASP A 754 -44.26 56.09 10.66
CA ASP A 754 -44.43 57.52 10.94
C ASP A 754 -44.41 57.81 12.45
N ASN A 755 -43.77 58.93 12.82
CA ASN A 755 -43.48 59.34 14.20
C ASN A 755 -44.74 59.69 15.01
N GLY A 756 -44.88 59.09 16.20
CA GLY A 756 -45.89 59.45 17.21
C GLY A 756 -45.41 59.17 18.64
N GLN A 757 -45.62 60.16 19.52
CA GLN A 757 -44.96 60.44 20.81
C GLN A 757 -45.17 59.42 21.96
N ALA A 758 -44.23 59.45 22.92
CA ALA A 758 -44.23 58.68 24.17
C ALA A 758 -44.62 59.54 25.40
N VAL A 759 -45.28 58.95 26.42
CA VAL A 759 -45.31 59.44 27.82
C VAL A 759 -45.36 58.30 28.88
N SER A 760 -44.32 58.30 29.72
CA SER A 760 -44.11 58.09 31.19
C SER A 760 -45.10 57.40 32.18
N THR A 761 -44.59 56.31 32.79
CA THR A 761 -44.35 55.95 34.23
C THR A 761 -45.42 55.82 35.35
N SER A 762 -45.45 54.59 35.93
CA SER A 762 -45.32 54.15 37.36
C SER A 762 -46.36 54.48 38.45
N THR A 763 -46.82 53.47 39.22
CA THR A 763 -46.47 53.18 40.65
C THR A 763 -47.31 52.01 41.21
N LEU A 764 -46.68 50.98 41.83
CA LEU A 764 -47.20 50.18 42.98
C LEU A 764 -46.20 49.06 43.37
N ILE A 765 -45.21 49.39 44.20
CA ILE A 765 -44.26 48.44 44.80
C ILE A 765 -44.40 48.57 46.33
N ALA A 766 -45.10 47.62 46.97
CA ALA A 766 -45.05 47.48 48.43
C ALA A 766 -45.38 46.07 48.96
N VAL A 767 -45.95 45.15 48.17
CA VAL A 767 -46.26 43.77 48.62
C VAL A 767 -45.27 42.72 48.06
N GLY A 768 -44.48 43.07 47.03
CA GLY A 768 -43.61 42.14 46.29
C GLY A 768 -42.32 41.72 46.99
N VAL A 769 -41.92 42.36 48.09
CA VAL A 769 -40.58 42.17 48.66
C VAL A 769 -40.46 40.86 49.47
N ILE A 770 -41.53 40.41 50.13
CA ILE A 770 -41.48 39.19 50.98
C ILE A 770 -41.73 37.92 50.14
N CYS A 771 -42.69 37.94 49.21
CA CYS A 771 -42.88 36.86 48.23
C CYS A 771 -41.73 36.80 47.23
N GLY A 772 -41.17 37.95 46.84
CA GLY A 772 -40.01 38.04 45.95
C GLY A 772 -38.77 37.38 46.52
N LEU A 773 -38.52 37.47 47.84
CA LEU A 773 -37.37 36.85 48.50
C LEU A 773 -37.50 35.32 48.61
N LEU A 774 -38.69 34.79 48.89
CA LEU A 774 -38.93 33.34 48.92
C LEU A 774 -38.91 32.71 47.52
N VAL A 775 -39.50 33.40 46.54
CA VAL A 775 -39.41 33.01 45.13
C VAL A 775 -37.97 33.11 44.64
N LEU A 776 -37.19 34.13 45.01
CA LEU A 776 -35.77 34.23 44.65
C LEU A 776 -34.96 33.08 45.23
N ILE A 777 -35.18 32.68 46.48
CA ILE A 777 -34.43 31.57 47.09
C ILE A 777 -34.82 30.23 46.44
N MET A 778 -36.12 29.96 46.25
CA MET A 778 -36.59 28.76 45.54
C MET A 778 -36.16 28.75 44.08
N SER A 779 -36.14 29.90 43.41
CA SER A 779 -35.62 30.08 42.05
C SER A 779 -34.12 29.89 42.02
N CYS A 780 -33.36 30.39 42.98
CA CYS A 780 -31.91 30.20 43.05
C CYS A 780 -31.54 28.73 43.32
N VAL A 781 -32.31 28.03 44.15
CA VAL A 781 -32.16 26.58 44.40
C VAL A 781 -32.55 25.78 43.16
N LEU A 782 -33.70 26.09 42.54
CA LEU A 782 -34.14 25.47 41.29
C LEU A 782 -33.16 25.78 40.15
N ILE A 783 -32.68 27.01 40.00
CA ILE A 783 -31.65 27.42 39.05
C ILE A 783 -30.31 26.76 39.40
N PHE A 784 -29.99 26.51 40.67
CA PHE A 784 -28.79 25.76 41.05
C PHE A 784 -28.92 24.29 40.66
N PHE A 785 -30.07 23.66 40.88
CA PHE A 785 -30.35 22.28 40.45
C PHE A 785 -30.49 22.15 38.93
N LEU A 786 -31.16 23.10 38.26
CA LEU A 786 -31.29 23.18 36.80
C LEU A 786 -29.97 23.55 36.14
N ARG A 787 -29.13 24.42 36.72
CA ARG A 787 -27.75 24.66 36.23
C ARG A 787 -26.86 23.46 36.48
N ARG A 788 -27.05 22.72 37.57
CA ARG A 788 -26.31 21.48 37.86
C ARG A 788 -26.73 20.32 36.94
N TYR A 789 -28.03 20.24 36.61
CA TYR A 789 -28.59 19.28 35.67
C TYR A 789 -28.25 19.65 34.21
N SER A 790 -28.45 20.91 33.82
CA SER A 790 -28.07 21.47 32.50
C SER A 790 -26.57 21.37 32.24
N ARG A 791 -25.69 21.64 33.22
CA ARG A 791 -24.24 21.44 33.05
C ARG A 791 -23.87 19.96 32.83
N ARG A 792 -24.65 19.01 33.36
CA ARG A 792 -24.38 17.57 33.24
C ARG A 792 -24.78 17.02 31.87
N THR A 793 -25.89 17.47 31.30
CA THR A 793 -26.35 17.03 29.96
C THR A 793 -25.68 17.79 28.82
N ARG A 794 -25.25 19.04 29.06
CA ARG A 794 -24.65 19.90 28.03
C ARG A 794 -23.30 19.39 27.53
N GLU A 795 -22.40 18.89 28.38
CA GLU A 795 -21.07 18.44 27.91
C GLU A 795 -21.12 17.17 27.05
N LEU A 796 -21.92 16.16 27.44
CA LEU A 796 -22.14 14.98 26.60
C LEU A 796 -22.79 15.37 25.28
N HIS A 797 -23.75 16.28 25.31
CA HIS A 797 -24.41 16.80 24.12
C HIS A 797 -23.43 17.60 23.22
N ASP A 798 -22.57 18.45 23.80
CA ASP A 798 -21.57 19.22 23.07
C ASP A 798 -20.53 18.29 22.39
N ILE A 799 -20.09 17.21 23.07
CA ILE A 799 -19.20 16.18 22.51
C ILE A 799 -19.90 15.40 21.40
N GLN A 800 -21.14 14.97 21.62
CA GLN A 800 -21.94 14.29 20.60
C GLN A 800 -22.18 15.18 19.39
N GLU A 801 -22.42 16.48 19.58
CA GLU A 801 -22.58 17.46 18.51
C GLU A 801 -21.26 17.69 17.75
N ALA A 802 -20.12 17.75 18.46
CA ALA A 802 -18.80 17.88 17.86
C ALA A 802 -18.43 16.65 17.02
N LEU A 803 -18.60 15.43 17.55
CA LEU A 803 -18.39 14.19 16.80
C LEU A 803 -19.38 14.07 15.63
N ALA A 804 -20.64 14.51 15.82
CA ALA A 804 -21.64 14.52 14.76
C ALA A 804 -21.28 15.47 13.61
N LYS A 805 -20.67 16.64 13.90
CA LYS A 805 -20.13 17.56 12.89
C LYS A 805 -19.04 16.92 12.04
N GLU A 806 -18.19 16.09 12.66
CA GLU A 806 -17.06 15.41 12.02
C GLU A 806 -17.41 14.05 11.40
N GLY A 807 -18.70 13.71 11.23
CA GLY A 807 -19.04 12.44 10.56
C GLY A 807 -18.93 11.18 11.44
N VAL A 808 -18.63 11.29 12.74
CA VAL A 808 -18.32 10.14 13.62
C VAL A 808 -19.36 9.92 14.74
N LYS A 809 -19.82 8.68 14.95
CA LYS A 809 -20.76 8.28 16.03
C LYS A 809 -20.33 6.98 16.71
N PRO A 810 -19.43 7.05 17.71
CA PRO A 810 -18.98 5.87 18.40
C PRO A 810 -20.04 5.36 19.39
N PRO A 811 -20.02 4.06 19.74
CA PRO A 811 -20.82 3.55 20.85
C PRO A 811 -20.50 4.29 22.15
N PHE A 812 -21.53 4.78 22.84
CA PHE A 812 -21.39 5.44 24.15
C PHE A 812 -21.68 4.47 25.28
N PHE A 813 -20.67 4.19 26.10
CA PHE A 813 -20.81 3.40 27.31
C PHE A 813 -21.32 4.27 28.47
N LYS A 814 -22.24 3.74 29.28
CA LYS A 814 -22.66 4.44 30.50
C LYS A 814 -21.53 4.38 31.53
N TYR A 815 -21.26 5.51 32.16
CA TYR A 815 -20.23 5.61 33.20
C TYR A 815 -20.46 4.63 34.35
N ALA A 816 -21.71 4.40 34.75
CA ALA A 816 -22.06 3.46 35.82
C ALA A 816 -21.65 2.02 35.47
N ASP A 817 -21.81 1.62 34.21
CA ASP A 817 -21.50 0.27 33.74
C ASP A 817 -19.98 0.07 33.73
N LEU A 818 -19.23 1.02 33.16
CA LEU A 818 -17.76 0.97 33.18
C LEU A 818 -17.19 1.06 34.60
N LYS A 819 -17.79 1.88 35.47
CA LYS A 819 -17.39 1.96 36.88
C LYS A 819 -17.60 0.61 37.57
N THR A 820 -18.68 -0.09 37.29
CA THR A 820 -18.94 -1.42 37.86
C THR A 820 -17.96 -2.44 37.29
N ALA A 821 -17.80 -2.47 35.97
CA ALA A 821 -16.92 -3.39 35.23
C ALA A 821 -15.43 -3.26 35.61
N THR A 822 -15.00 -2.07 36.03
CA THR A 822 -13.61 -1.80 36.47
C THR A 822 -13.42 -1.92 37.99
N ARG A 823 -14.43 -2.39 38.73
CA ARG A 823 -14.44 -2.45 40.22
C ARG A 823 -14.22 -1.08 40.86
N SER A 824 -14.97 -0.09 40.39
CA SER A 824 -14.84 1.32 40.75
C SER A 824 -13.48 1.94 40.40
N PHE A 825 -12.90 1.58 39.26
CA PHE A 825 -11.56 2.02 38.84
C PHE A 825 -10.49 1.70 39.89
N SER A 826 -10.53 0.49 40.44
CA SER A 826 -9.57 0.03 41.44
C SER A 826 -8.17 -0.11 40.86
N ASP A 827 -7.15 0.13 41.68
CA ASP A 827 -5.75 -0.07 41.32
C ASP A 827 -5.46 -1.52 40.88
N SER A 828 -6.23 -2.50 41.38
CA SER A 828 -6.12 -3.91 40.94
C SER A 828 -6.53 -4.15 39.49
N SER A 829 -7.26 -3.20 38.89
CA SER A 829 -7.76 -3.26 37.52
C SER A 829 -6.89 -2.45 36.55
N ILE A 830 -5.84 -1.77 37.03
CA ILE A 830 -4.96 -0.95 36.19
C ILE A 830 -4.13 -1.86 35.28
N LEU A 831 -4.20 -1.59 33.98
CA LEU A 831 -3.36 -2.21 32.95
C LEU A 831 -2.13 -1.38 32.63
N GLY A 832 -2.22 -0.05 32.76
CA GLY A 832 -1.12 0.87 32.53
C GLY A 832 -1.46 2.32 32.85
N VAL A 833 -0.45 3.12 33.14
CA VAL A 833 -0.57 4.56 33.42
C VAL A 833 0.33 5.32 32.44
N GLY A 834 -0.24 6.23 31.65
CA GLY A 834 0.49 7.02 30.65
C GLY A 834 0.20 8.52 30.74
N GLY A 835 0.91 9.33 29.94
CA GLY A 835 0.78 10.79 29.95
C GLY A 835 -0.61 11.32 29.57
N PHE A 836 -1.39 10.52 28.84
CA PHE A 836 -2.75 10.87 28.39
C PHE A 836 -3.85 10.28 29.27
N GLY A 837 -3.53 9.39 30.23
CA GLY A 837 -4.54 8.75 31.08
C GLY A 837 -4.13 7.41 31.69
N THR A 838 -5.04 6.82 32.46
CA THR A 838 -4.89 5.49 33.08
C THR A 838 -5.80 4.48 32.38
N VAL A 839 -5.28 3.33 32.00
CA VAL A 839 -6.04 2.26 31.33
C VAL A 839 -6.43 1.20 32.35
N TYR A 840 -7.71 0.83 32.36
CA TYR A 840 -8.29 -0.18 33.27
C TYR A 840 -8.85 -1.37 32.48
N LYS A 841 -8.70 -2.58 33.03
CA LYS A 841 -9.44 -3.76 32.58
C LYS A 841 -10.90 -3.63 33.04
N ALA A 842 -11.83 -3.80 32.11
CA ALA A 842 -13.26 -3.79 32.36
C ALA A 842 -13.87 -5.12 31.95
N GLU A 843 -14.55 -5.78 32.88
CA GLU A 843 -15.30 -7.02 32.61
C GLU A 843 -16.79 -6.68 32.66
N LEU A 844 -17.44 -6.70 31.49
CA LEU A 844 -18.86 -6.39 31.35
C LEU A 844 -19.71 -7.57 31.84
N GLN A 845 -21.00 -7.31 32.11
CA GLN A 845 -21.92 -8.30 32.65
C GLN A 845 -22.21 -9.47 31.69
N ASP A 846 -22.00 -9.27 30.40
CA ASP A 846 -22.13 -10.26 29.33
C ASP A 846 -20.88 -11.14 29.16
N GLY A 847 -19.85 -10.93 29.98
CA GLY A 847 -18.57 -11.65 29.92
C GLY A 847 -17.55 -11.03 28.96
N ASN A 848 -17.90 -9.94 28.26
CA ASN A 848 -16.96 -9.26 27.37
C ASN A 848 -15.91 -8.48 28.18
N VAL A 849 -14.65 -8.63 27.81
CA VAL A 849 -13.52 -7.95 28.44
C VAL A 849 -13.03 -6.82 27.54
N LEU A 850 -12.92 -5.61 28.10
CA LEU A 850 -12.55 -4.38 27.40
C LEU A 850 -11.43 -3.64 28.14
N ALA A 851 -10.74 -2.74 27.43
CA ALA A 851 -9.77 -1.82 28.00
C ALA A 851 -10.35 -0.39 28.02
N VAL A 852 -10.41 0.22 29.21
CA VAL A 852 -10.97 1.57 29.41
C VAL A 852 -9.86 2.56 29.73
N LYS A 853 -9.48 3.39 28.77
CA LYS A 853 -8.52 4.50 28.94
C LYS A 853 -9.24 5.71 29.50
N LYS A 854 -9.04 6.00 30.78
CA LYS A 854 -9.56 7.18 31.47
C LYS A 854 -8.59 8.34 31.32
N LEU A 855 -9.00 9.38 30.61
CA LEU A 855 -8.16 10.54 30.33
C LEU A 855 -8.02 11.47 31.54
N VAL A 856 -6.86 12.11 31.66
CA VAL A 856 -6.62 13.15 32.67
C VAL A 856 -7.49 14.38 32.33
N PRO A 857 -8.07 15.12 33.29
CA PRO A 857 -8.84 16.33 32.96
C PRO A 857 -7.89 17.52 32.68
N THR A 858 -7.80 17.99 31.43
CA THR A 858 -7.13 19.27 31.07
C THR A 858 -7.97 20.03 30.01
N GLU A 859 -7.75 21.34 29.85
CA GLU A 859 -8.47 22.18 28.87
C GLU A 859 -8.11 21.83 27.40
N GLN A 860 -6.91 21.29 27.13
CA GLN A 860 -6.49 20.83 25.80
C GLN A 860 -7.11 19.48 25.39
N ASN A 861 -7.48 18.63 26.36
CA ASN A 861 -7.95 17.26 26.13
C ASN A 861 -9.31 17.11 25.44
N MET A 862 -10.03 18.21 25.13
CA MET A 862 -11.23 18.11 24.28
C MET A 862 -10.84 17.91 22.83
N SER A 863 -9.82 18.64 22.37
CA SER A 863 -9.31 18.51 21.01
C SER A 863 -8.70 17.13 20.80
N ASP A 864 -7.91 16.63 21.75
CA ASP A 864 -7.22 15.34 21.60
C ASP A 864 -8.19 14.16 21.73
N PHE A 865 -9.18 14.23 22.64
CA PHE A 865 -10.26 13.26 22.71
C PHE A 865 -11.08 13.20 21.41
N LEU A 866 -11.43 14.36 20.84
CA LEU A 866 -12.17 14.42 19.58
C LEU A 866 -11.30 13.98 18.38
N LYS A 867 -10.02 14.35 18.33
CA LYS A 867 -9.10 13.91 17.29
C LYS A 867 -8.91 12.39 17.28
N GLU A 868 -8.56 11.81 18.43
CA GLU A 868 -8.39 10.35 18.54
C GLU A 868 -9.69 9.65 18.13
N MET A 869 -10.85 10.16 18.59
CA MET A 869 -12.15 9.63 18.20
C MET A 869 -12.44 9.73 16.70
N VAL A 870 -12.28 10.91 16.10
CA VAL A 870 -12.62 11.15 14.69
C VAL A 870 -11.72 10.35 13.76
N ASN A 871 -10.43 10.31 14.07
CA ASN A 871 -9.42 9.71 13.22
C ASN A 871 -9.38 8.18 13.29
N ILE A 872 -9.73 7.57 14.42
CA ILE A 872 -9.69 6.11 14.58
C ILE A 872 -11.03 5.43 14.33
N THR A 873 -12.15 6.16 14.41
CA THR A 873 -13.47 5.52 14.27
C THR A 873 -13.69 5.11 12.81
N GLY A 874 -13.64 3.80 12.55
CA GLY A 874 -13.81 3.23 11.21
C GLY A 874 -12.58 2.46 10.71
N ILE A 875 -11.40 2.75 11.30
CA ILE A 875 -10.15 2.00 11.09
C ILE A 875 -10.33 0.59 11.65
N LYS A 876 -10.22 -0.41 10.77
CA LYS A 876 -10.32 -1.83 11.13
C LYS A 876 -9.21 -2.60 10.44
N HIS A 877 -8.23 -3.01 11.21
CA HIS A 877 -7.13 -3.83 10.73
C HIS A 877 -6.68 -4.76 11.86
N ARG A 878 -6.24 -5.97 11.51
CA ARG A 878 -5.90 -7.02 12.50
C ARG A 878 -4.77 -6.62 13.44
N HIS A 879 -3.81 -5.83 12.93
CA HIS A 879 -2.64 -5.34 13.65
C HIS A 879 -2.81 -3.94 14.25
N LEU A 880 -4.03 -3.40 14.31
CA LEU A 880 -4.34 -2.14 14.98
C LEU A 880 -5.33 -2.41 16.12
N ILE A 881 -5.19 -1.73 17.26
CA ILE A 881 -6.15 -1.87 18.37
C ILE A 881 -7.48 -1.22 17.97
N GLN A 882 -8.57 -1.97 18.11
CA GLN A 882 -9.89 -1.46 17.71
C GLN A 882 -10.51 -0.61 18.82
N LEU A 883 -10.88 0.64 18.48
CA LEU A 883 -11.76 1.45 19.34
C LEU A 883 -13.20 0.89 19.28
N ARG A 884 -13.75 0.55 20.45
CA ARG A 884 -15.10 0.03 20.63
C ARG A 884 -16.10 1.11 21.00
N GLY A 885 -15.65 2.23 21.56
CA GLY A 885 -16.51 3.36 21.89
C GLY A 885 -15.88 4.34 22.87
N CYS A 886 -16.71 5.18 23.48
CA CYS A 886 -16.26 6.15 24.47
C CYS A 886 -17.27 6.33 25.61
N CYS A 887 -16.86 7.06 26.65
CA CYS A 887 -17.70 7.38 27.80
C CYS A 887 -17.39 8.78 28.31
N VAL A 888 -18.44 9.51 28.69
CA VAL A 888 -18.34 10.80 29.38
C VAL A 888 -19.00 10.67 30.75
N GLY A 889 -18.18 10.75 31.79
CA GLY A 889 -18.55 10.62 33.20
C GLY A 889 -18.74 11.96 33.91
N GLU A 890 -18.92 11.89 35.24
CA GLU A 890 -19.07 13.09 36.07
C GLU A 890 -17.76 13.90 36.15
N ARG A 891 -17.86 15.25 36.22
CA ARG A 891 -16.73 16.18 36.39
C ARG A 891 -15.68 16.09 35.26
N GLN A 892 -16.10 16.15 33.99
CA GLN A 892 -15.21 16.14 32.81
C GLN A 892 -14.34 14.87 32.68
N GLN A 893 -14.76 13.75 33.26
CA GLN A 893 -14.07 12.47 33.09
C GLN A 893 -14.40 11.89 31.72
N ARG A 894 -13.45 11.92 30.78
CA ARG A 894 -13.58 11.33 29.44
C ARG A 894 -12.85 10.01 29.38
N MET A 895 -13.44 9.02 28.71
CA MET A 895 -12.84 7.70 28.56
C MET A 895 -12.99 7.18 27.15
N LEU A 896 -11.98 6.47 26.69
CA LEU A 896 -11.98 5.72 25.43
C LEU A 896 -12.01 4.23 25.77
N VAL A 897 -12.83 3.48 25.06
CA VAL A 897 -13.06 2.05 25.29
C VAL A 897 -12.55 1.28 24.09
N TYR A 898 -11.55 0.44 24.29
CA TYR A 898 -10.91 -0.38 23.27
C TYR A 898 -11.19 -1.85 23.52
N GLU A 899 -10.94 -2.67 22.51
CA GLU A 899 -10.77 -4.10 22.73
C GLU A 899 -9.63 -4.38 23.72
N TYR A 900 -9.73 -5.49 24.45
CA TYR A 900 -8.71 -5.91 25.40
C TYR A 900 -7.68 -6.80 24.70
N ALA A 901 -6.40 -6.51 24.92
CA ALA A 901 -5.28 -7.35 24.50
C ALA A 901 -4.74 -8.13 25.70
N GLU A 902 -4.79 -9.46 25.64
CA GLU A 902 -4.61 -10.34 26.78
C GLU A 902 -3.16 -10.41 27.27
N ASN A 903 -2.20 -10.28 26.36
CA ASN A 903 -0.77 -10.47 26.63
C ASN A 903 0.00 -9.15 26.83
N LYS A 904 -0.68 -8.12 27.35
CA LYS A 904 -0.10 -6.78 27.68
C LYS A 904 0.60 -6.13 26.48
N ASN A 905 1.65 -5.34 26.72
CA ASN A 905 2.43 -4.64 25.69
C ASN A 905 3.80 -5.30 25.49
N LEU A 906 4.42 -5.01 24.35
CA LEU A 906 5.70 -5.57 23.93
C LEU A 906 6.86 -5.18 24.86
N ALA A 907 6.84 -3.97 25.45
CA ALA A 907 7.87 -3.54 26.40
C ALA A 907 7.94 -4.46 27.64
N GLU A 908 6.79 -4.86 28.17
CA GLU A 908 6.70 -5.81 29.29
C GLU A 908 7.21 -7.21 28.90
N ALA A 909 7.00 -7.62 27.65
CA ALA A 909 7.46 -8.90 27.13
C ALA A 909 8.98 -8.95 26.94
N LEU A 910 9.61 -7.83 26.57
CA LEU A 910 11.04 -7.75 26.31
C LEU A 910 11.86 -7.47 27.58
N TRP A 911 11.42 -6.53 28.43
CA TRP A 911 12.17 -6.10 29.62
C TRP A 911 11.31 -5.78 30.85
N GLY A 912 10.11 -6.33 30.95
CA GLY A 912 9.27 -6.18 32.16
C GLY A 912 9.84 -6.92 33.37
N GLU A 913 9.72 -6.34 34.56
CA GLU A 913 10.28 -6.88 35.83
C GLU A 913 9.77 -8.28 36.18
N ALA A 914 8.56 -8.64 35.73
CA ALA A 914 7.92 -9.91 36.06
C ALA A 914 8.21 -11.05 35.05
N ARG A 915 8.81 -10.75 33.87
CA ARG A 915 9.03 -11.68 32.74
C ARG A 915 8.00 -12.82 32.65
N THR A 916 6.72 -12.49 32.67
CA THR A 916 5.62 -13.47 32.82
C THR A 916 5.56 -14.50 31.69
N PHE A 917 6.18 -14.20 30.55
CA PHE A 917 6.38 -15.07 29.40
C PHE A 917 7.61 -14.60 28.63
N VAL A 918 8.36 -15.52 28.02
CA VAL A 918 9.56 -15.21 27.20
C VAL A 918 9.19 -15.40 25.73
N LEU A 919 9.36 -14.35 24.92
CA LEU A 919 9.12 -14.43 23.48
C LEU A 919 10.30 -15.09 22.78
N GLY A 920 10.06 -16.24 22.16
CA GLY A 920 11.03 -16.89 21.27
C GLY A 920 11.18 -16.11 19.95
N TRP A 921 12.26 -16.37 19.22
CA TRP A 921 12.58 -15.61 18.00
C TRP A 921 11.46 -15.62 16.95
N LYS A 922 10.86 -16.79 16.67
CA LYS A 922 9.73 -16.89 15.73
C LYS A 922 8.54 -16.00 16.10
N GLN A 923 8.28 -15.78 17.39
CA GLN A 923 7.22 -14.88 17.84
C GLN A 923 7.65 -13.42 17.66
N ARG A 924 8.90 -13.09 18.01
CA ARG A 924 9.48 -11.76 17.80
C ARG A 924 9.45 -11.35 16.32
N PHE A 925 9.84 -12.24 15.41
CA PHE A 925 9.78 -12.00 13.97
C PHE A 925 8.34 -11.75 13.47
N ARG A 926 7.37 -12.55 13.92
CA ARG A 926 5.94 -12.33 13.62
C ARG A 926 5.43 -10.99 14.15
N ILE A 927 5.93 -10.55 15.30
CA ILE A 927 5.62 -9.23 15.85
C ILE A 927 6.20 -8.13 14.96
N CYS A 928 7.46 -8.23 14.52
CA CYS A 928 8.06 -7.29 13.56
C CYS A 928 7.22 -7.16 12.29
N LEU A 929 6.85 -8.29 11.67
CA LEU A 929 6.03 -8.33 10.46
C LEU A 929 4.62 -7.77 10.68
N GLY A 930 3.96 -8.11 11.79
CA GLY A 930 2.62 -7.61 12.09
C GLY A 930 2.60 -6.10 12.34
N ILE A 931 3.61 -5.54 13.03
CA ILE A 931 3.73 -4.08 13.19
C ILE A 931 3.93 -3.43 11.81
N ALA A 932 4.81 -3.99 10.97
CA ALA A 932 5.04 -3.48 9.62
C ALA A 932 3.76 -3.45 8.78
N ARG A 933 2.97 -4.55 8.79
CA ARG A 933 1.65 -4.63 8.14
C ARG A 933 0.67 -3.57 8.68
N GLY A 934 0.64 -3.36 10.00
CA GLY A 934 -0.21 -2.34 10.63
C GLY A 934 0.14 -0.91 10.20
N LEU A 935 1.43 -0.59 10.09
CA LEU A 935 1.89 0.72 9.62
C LEU A 935 1.67 0.91 8.12
N ALA A 936 1.96 -0.10 7.30
CA ALA A 936 1.69 -0.07 5.86
C ALA A 936 0.20 0.22 5.58
N TYR A 937 -0.71 -0.42 6.31
CA TYR A 937 -2.14 -0.12 6.22
C TYR A 937 -2.45 1.36 6.52
N LEU A 938 -1.87 1.93 7.58
CA LEU A 938 -2.11 3.33 7.95
C LEU A 938 -1.55 4.33 6.92
N HIS A 939 -0.37 4.03 6.37
CA HIS A 939 0.37 4.94 5.48
C HIS A 939 -0.06 4.85 4.01
N GLU A 940 -0.50 3.67 3.58
CA GLU A 940 -0.60 3.31 2.16
C GLU A 940 -2.00 2.82 1.75
N GLU A 941 -2.78 2.20 2.65
CA GLU A 941 -4.14 1.71 2.34
C GLU A 941 -5.27 2.69 2.72
N LEU A 942 -5.04 3.56 3.71
CA LEU A 942 -6.04 4.54 4.15
C LEU A 942 -6.04 5.81 3.30
N GLN A 943 -7.24 6.36 3.05
CA GLN A 943 -7.43 7.66 2.41
C GLN A 943 -8.37 8.54 3.27
N PRO A 944 -7.89 9.67 3.83
CA PRO A 944 -6.49 10.14 3.81
C PRO A 944 -5.55 9.20 4.57
N LYS A 945 -4.26 9.18 4.19
CA LYS A 945 -3.24 8.42 4.95
C LYS A 945 -3.09 8.97 6.37
N MET A 946 -2.70 8.10 7.30
CA MET A 946 -2.68 8.37 8.74
C MET A 946 -1.28 8.16 9.30
N ILE A 947 -0.70 9.18 9.94
CA ILE A 947 0.63 9.11 10.57
C ILE A 947 0.45 8.93 12.09
N HIS A 948 1.01 7.88 12.68
CA HIS A 948 0.82 7.48 14.07
C HIS A 948 1.57 8.36 15.09
N ARG A 949 2.84 8.67 14.80
CA ARG A 949 3.78 9.55 15.54
C ARG A 949 4.27 9.10 16.92
N ASP A 950 3.75 8.00 17.46
CA ASP A 950 4.21 7.45 18.75
C ASP A 950 4.40 5.93 18.72
N ILE A 951 5.10 5.42 17.69
CA ILE A 951 5.46 4.01 17.58
C ILE A 951 6.59 3.68 18.57
N LYS A 952 6.31 2.78 19.51
CA LYS A 952 7.23 2.31 20.55
C LYS A 952 6.70 1.02 21.18
N PRO A 953 7.51 0.20 21.86
CA PRO A 953 7.08 -1.10 22.38
C PRO A 953 5.97 -1.01 23.43
N GLN A 954 5.84 0.10 24.16
CA GLN A 954 4.75 0.31 25.11
C GLN A 954 3.39 0.47 24.43
N ASN A 955 3.39 0.89 23.17
CA ASN A 955 2.22 1.11 22.33
C ASN A 955 1.94 -0.07 21.38
N ILE A 956 2.72 -1.15 21.45
CA ILE A 956 2.43 -2.40 20.74
C ILE A 956 1.83 -3.39 21.73
N LEU A 957 0.52 -3.59 21.65
CA LEU A 957 -0.20 -4.56 22.46
C LEU A 957 -0.13 -5.96 21.83
N LEU A 958 -0.23 -7.01 22.64
CA LEU A 958 -0.21 -8.40 22.19
C LEU A 958 -1.55 -9.07 22.51
N ASP A 959 -2.24 -9.56 21.49
CA ASP A 959 -3.47 -10.35 21.68
C ASP A 959 -3.17 -11.74 22.25
N LYS A 960 -4.20 -12.52 22.55
CA LYS A 960 -4.11 -13.90 23.06
C LYS A 960 -3.16 -14.82 22.29
N ASP A 961 -2.98 -14.60 20.99
CA ASP A 961 -2.16 -15.41 20.08
C ASP A 961 -0.77 -14.78 19.84
N PHE A 962 -0.44 -13.73 20.62
CA PHE A 962 0.78 -12.91 20.52
C PHE A 962 0.91 -12.14 19.20
N ASN A 963 -0.20 -11.87 18.51
CA ASN A 963 -0.15 -10.97 17.37
C ASN A 963 -0.06 -9.52 17.86
N PRO A 964 0.75 -8.68 17.19
CA PRO A 964 0.88 -7.27 17.56
C PRO A 964 -0.36 -6.48 17.16
N LYS A 965 -0.73 -5.53 18.02
CA LYS A 965 -1.77 -4.53 17.83
C LYS A 965 -1.21 -3.16 18.19
N ILE A 966 -0.99 -2.31 17.19
CA ILE A 966 -0.54 -0.93 17.38
C ILE A 966 -1.66 -0.15 18.10
N ALA A 967 -1.30 0.55 19.16
CA ALA A 967 -2.19 1.26 20.04
C ALA A 967 -1.71 2.68 20.35
N ASP A 968 -2.57 3.44 21.03
CA ASP A 968 -2.36 4.83 21.43
C ASP A 968 -2.29 5.81 20.24
N PHE A 969 -3.45 6.06 19.65
CA PHE A 969 -3.63 6.97 18.51
C PHE A 969 -3.81 8.43 18.95
N GLY A 970 -3.41 8.79 20.17
CA GLY A 970 -3.58 10.15 20.71
C GLY A 970 -2.84 11.23 19.92
N LEU A 971 -1.82 10.85 19.14
CA LEU A 971 -1.04 11.75 18.28
C LEU A 971 -1.29 11.55 16.78
N ILE A 972 -2.25 10.70 16.40
CA ILE A 972 -2.49 10.35 15.00
C ILE A 972 -2.87 11.60 14.18
N LEU A 973 -2.32 11.70 12.97
CA LEU A 973 -2.53 12.84 12.09
C LEU A 973 -2.95 12.38 10.68
N PRO A 974 -4.15 12.77 10.19
CA PRO A 974 -4.50 12.59 8.78
C PRO A 974 -3.72 13.60 7.92
N THR A 975 -3.15 13.17 6.81
CA THR A 975 -2.52 14.13 5.88
C THR A 975 -3.58 14.73 4.96
N LEU A 976 -3.70 16.05 4.98
CA LEU A 976 -4.52 16.80 4.02
C LEU A 976 -3.59 17.24 2.89
N THR A 977 -3.81 16.71 1.67
CA THR A 977 -3.13 17.03 0.39
C THR A 977 -1.70 16.50 0.21
N ASP A 978 -1.28 16.38 -1.06
CA ASP A 978 -0.01 15.89 -1.64
C ASP A 978 1.28 16.62 -1.15
N ASN A 979 1.25 17.24 0.02
CA ASN A 979 2.41 17.89 0.61
C ASN A 979 3.32 16.84 1.25
N THR A 980 4.61 16.90 0.90
CA THR A 980 5.66 16.00 1.42
C THR A 980 5.92 16.14 2.92
N HIS A 981 5.35 17.16 3.58
CA HIS A 981 5.42 17.35 5.03
C HIS A 981 4.35 18.31 5.57
N ILE A 982 3.95 18.13 6.83
CA ILE A 982 3.09 19.05 7.60
C ILE A 982 3.89 19.60 8.79
N THR A 983 3.79 20.89 9.09
CA THR A 983 4.35 21.49 10.31
C THR A 983 3.31 21.50 11.43
N SER A 984 3.62 20.84 12.56
CA SER A 984 2.79 20.79 13.78
C SER A 984 3.67 20.79 15.03
N ASN A 985 3.10 20.96 16.22
CA ASN A 985 3.84 20.84 17.47
C ASN A 985 4.51 19.46 17.58
N ILE A 986 5.80 19.45 17.94
CA ILE A 986 6.57 18.21 18.15
C ILE A 986 5.92 17.41 19.28
N GLY A 987 5.50 16.19 18.98
CA GLY A 987 4.86 15.27 19.91
C GLY A 987 5.28 13.84 19.60
N GLY A 988 5.56 13.06 20.64
CA GLY A 988 6.05 11.68 20.58
C GLY A 988 7.08 11.43 21.68
N THR A 989 7.70 10.24 21.69
CA THR A 989 8.60 9.82 22.77
C THR A 989 10.07 9.99 22.40
N LYS A 990 10.82 10.72 23.24
CA LYS A 990 12.28 10.92 23.05
C LYS A 990 13.00 9.56 22.95
N GLY A 991 13.86 9.41 21.94
CA GLY A 991 14.50 8.14 21.58
C GLY A 991 13.90 7.49 20.32
N TYR A 992 12.61 7.74 20.05
CA TYR A 992 11.91 7.26 18.84
C TYR A 992 11.69 8.37 17.82
N LEU A 993 11.83 9.64 18.21
CA LEU A 993 11.63 10.79 17.33
C LEU A 993 12.74 10.88 16.28
N SER A 994 12.35 11.03 15.01
CA SER A 994 13.28 11.18 13.90
C SER A 994 14.00 12.53 13.91
N PRO A 995 15.25 12.62 13.38
CA PRO A 995 16.05 13.84 13.40
C PRO A 995 15.40 15.03 12.68
N GLU A 996 14.84 14.82 11.49
CA GLU A 996 14.20 15.86 10.68
C GLU A 996 12.94 16.40 11.37
N TYR A 997 12.22 15.53 12.10
CA TYR A 997 11.06 15.95 12.85
C TYR A 997 11.45 16.80 14.06
N LEU A 998 12.53 16.43 14.75
CA LEU A 998 13.08 17.19 15.88
C LEU A 998 13.66 18.54 15.46
N ASN A 999 14.38 18.59 14.34
CA ASN A 999 15.15 19.75 13.91
C ASN A 999 14.32 20.74 13.10
N GLU A 1000 13.45 20.24 12.22
CA GLU A 1000 12.76 21.05 11.20
C GLU A 1000 11.23 21.01 11.37
N GLY A 1001 10.71 20.13 12.23
CA GLY A 1001 9.26 19.97 12.44
C GLY A 1001 8.53 19.35 11.25
N MET A 1002 9.27 18.71 10.32
CA MET A 1002 8.70 18.05 9.15
C MET A 1002 8.03 16.73 9.55
N ILE A 1003 6.75 16.58 9.20
CA ILE A 1003 5.96 15.36 9.48
C ILE A 1003 5.57 14.70 8.16
N SER A 1004 6.07 13.49 7.93
CA SER A 1004 5.65 12.54 6.89
C SER A 1004 5.52 11.14 7.49
N GLU A 1005 5.04 10.16 6.73
CA GLU A 1005 5.02 8.75 7.17
C GLU A 1005 6.41 8.22 7.57
N LYS A 1006 7.50 8.82 7.04
CA LYS A 1006 8.88 8.45 7.38
C LYS A 1006 9.26 8.67 8.84
N VAL A 1007 8.50 9.45 9.61
CA VAL A 1007 8.72 9.59 11.07
C VAL A 1007 8.32 8.32 11.82
N ASP A 1008 7.28 7.63 11.36
CA ASP A 1008 6.86 6.33 11.89
C ASP A 1008 7.82 5.23 11.45
N VAL A 1009 8.33 5.29 10.21
CA VAL A 1009 9.36 4.36 9.69
C VAL A 1009 10.61 4.41 10.57
N TYR A 1010 11.09 5.62 10.93
CA TYR A 1010 12.22 5.78 11.84
C TYR A 1010 11.94 5.16 13.22
N SER A 1011 10.77 5.48 13.79
CA SER A 1011 10.34 4.96 15.09
C SER A 1011 10.26 3.43 15.09
N PHE A 1012 9.75 2.84 14.00
CA PHE A 1012 9.68 1.40 13.78
C PHE A 1012 11.09 0.77 13.72
N GLY A 1013 12.04 1.39 13.03
CA GLY A 1013 13.44 0.93 13.02
C GLY A 1013 14.03 0.83 14.43
N VAL A 1014 13.77 1.82 15.30
CA VAL A 1014 14.19 1.74 16.71
C VAL A 1014 13.52 0.58 17.45
N VAL A 1015 12.21 0.36 17.23
CA VAL A 1015 11.47 -0.77 17.82
C VAL A 1015 12.05 -2.12 17.40
N LEU A 1016 12.47 -2.29 16.15
CA LEU A 1016 13.10 -3.52 15.67
C LEU A 1016 14.38 -3.85 16.45
N LEU A 1017 15.25 -2.86 16.67
CA LEU A 1017 16.48 -3.05 17.47
C LEU A 1017 16.16 -3.47 18.90
N GLU A 1018 15.11 -2.90 19.50
CA GLU A 1018 14.67 -3.28 20.84
C GLU A 1018 14.10 -4.71 20.88
N ILE A 1019 13.40 -5.16 19.83
CA ILE A 1019 12.89 -6.55 19.71
C ILE A 1019 14.06 -7.54 19.63
N VAL A 1020 15.07 -7.26 18.81
CA VAL A 1020 16.25 -8.14 18.65
C VAL A 1020 17.06 -8.20 19.93
N SER A 1021 17.31 -7.04 20.56
CA SER A 1021 18.22 -6.94 21.70
C SER A 1021 17.58 -7.22 23.06
N GLY A 1022 16.26 -7.11 23.18
CA GLY A 1022 15.61 -7.11 24.48
C GLY A 1022 16.04 -5.95 25.38
N ARG A 1023 16.61 -4.87 24.81
CA ARG A 1023 17.06 -3.68 25.53
C ARG A 1023 16.21 -2.46 25.17
N LYS A 1024 16.21 -1.46 26.05
CA LYS A 1024 15.61 -0.15 25.79
C LYS A 1024 16.44 0.64 24.79
N CYS A 1025 15.79 1.45 23.96
CA CYS A 1025 16.45 2.31 22.97
C CYS A 1025 17.45 3.31 23.60
N VAL A 1026 17.21 3.70 24.86
CA VAL A 1026 18.12 4.50 25.69
C VAL A 1026 18.22 3.90 27.09
N ASP A 1027 19.41 3.51 27.51
CA ASP A 1027 19.67 3.04 28.89
C ASP A 1027 20.97 3.65 29.45
N TYR A 1028 20.79 4.58 30.40
CA TYR A 1028 21.89 5.30 31.04
C TYR A 1028 22.70 4.46 32.04
N ASN A 1029 22.28 3.24 32.35
CA ASN A 1029 23.02 2.33 33.22
C ASN A 1029 24.14 1.58 32.47
N LEU A 1030 24.18 1.73 31.14
CA LEU A 1030 25.14 1.07 30.28
C LEU A 1030 26.41 1.91 30.05
N PRO A 1031 27.50 1.29 29.58
CA PRO A 1031 28.67 2.01 29.09
C PRO A 1031 28.32 3.09 28.07
N LYS A 1032 29.11 4.18 28.00
CA LYS A 1032 28.79 5.38 27.22
C LYS A 1032 28.52 5.11 25.73
N ASP A 1033 29.24 4.16 25.17
CA ASP A 1033 29.14 3.62 23.80
C ASP A 1033 27.86 2.80 23.58
N GLN A 1034 27.23 2.30 24.64
CA GLN A 1034 26.03 1.45 24.58
C GLN A 1034 24.74 2.15 25.04
N ILE A 1035 24.82 3.42 25.47
CA ILE A 1035 23.65 4.15 25.98
C ILE A 1035 22.55 4.25 24.92
N PHE A 1036 22.93 4.51 23.66
CA PHE A 1036 22.00 4.66 22.54
C PHE A 1036 22.03 3.40 21.69
N LEU A 1037 20.94 2.64 21.73
CA LEU A 1037 20.86 1.32 21.09
C LEU A 1037 21.15 1.38 19.59
N ARG A 1038 20.66 2.41 18.89
CA ARG A 1038 20.92 2.61 17.45
C ARG A 1038 22.41 2.76 17.17
N ASN A 1039 23.11 3.64 17.90
CA ASN A 1039 24.53 3.88 17.71
C ASN A 1039 25.36 2.63 18.01
N TRP A 1040 24.99 1.91 19.07
CA TRP A 1040 25.66 0.66 19.40
C TRP A 1040 25.42 -0.43 18.33
N ALA A 1041 24.20 -0.54 17.80
CA ALA A 1041 23.89 -1.46 16.71
C ALA A 1041 24.66 -1.11 15.43
N GLU A 1042 24.79 0.18 15.09
CA GLU A 1042 25.60 0.69 13.97
C GLU A 1042 27.08 0.35 14.17
N GLU A 1043 27.64 0.57 15.37
CA GLU A 1043 29.02 0.19 15.68
C GLU A 1043 29.27 -1.33 15.64
N LEU A 1044 28.30 -2.13 16.09
CA LEU A 1044 28.38 -3.60 16.01
C LEU A 1044 28.21 -4.08 14.57
N TYR A 1045 27.39 -3.41 13.77
CA TYR A 1045 27.23 -3.67 12.34
C TYR A 1045 28.56 -3.44 11.61
N ASP A 1046 29.16 -2.26 11.80
CA ASP A 1046 30.42 -1.87 11.16
C ASP A 1046 31.61 -2.77 11.55
N ARG A 1047 31.52 -3.47 12.68
CA ARG A 1047 32.58 -4.37 13.19
C ARG A 1047 32.32 -5.85 12.95
N ASP A 1048 31.21 -6.18 12.29
CA ASP A 1048 30.73 -7.56 12.14
C ASP A 1048 30.57 -8.31 13.48
N GLN A 1049 29.91 -7.66 14.42
CA GLN A 1049 29.67 -8.16 15.77
C GLN A 1049 28.19 -8.09 16.13
N LEU A 1050 27.29 -8.06 15.13
CA LEU A 1050 25.85 -7.93 15.33
C LEU A 1050 25.23 -8.98 16.23
N LEU A 1051 25.76 -10.20 16.29
CA LEU A 1051 25.24 -11.23 17.18
C LEU A 1051 25.37 -10.85 18.66
N HIS A 1052 26.28 -9.94 19.02
CA HIS A 1052 26.35 -9.37 20.38
C HIS A 1052 25.17 -8.44 20.71
N LEU A 1053 24.42 -7.99 19.71
CA LEU A 1053 23.20 -7.22 19.89
C LEU A 1053 22.05 -8.12 20.35
N VAL A 1054 22.06 -9.42 20.00
CA VAL A 1054 20.95 -10.36 20.21
C VAL A 1054 20.72 -10.59 21.70
N ASP A 1055 19.45 -10.58 22.08
CA ASP A 1055 19.02 -10.87 23.45
C ASP A 1055 19.55 -12.24 23.92
N GLU A 1056 20.36 -12.24 24.97
CA GLU A 1056 20.97 -13.44 25.56
C GLU A 1056 19.95 -14.50 26.00
N SER A 1057 18.67 -14.13 26.15
CA SER A 1057 17.59 -15.08 26.48
C SER A 1057 17.09 -15.91 25.28
N LEU A 1058 17.48 -15.58 24.05
CA LEU A 1058 17.11 -16.33 22.85
C LEU A 1058 18.07 -17.52 22.66
N ILE A 1059 17.55 -18.74 22.85
CA ILE A 1059 18.32 -19.99 22.77
C ILE A 1059 18.36 -20.55 21.33
N ASP A 1060 17.30 -20.29 20.54
CA ASP A 1060 17.14 -20.75 19.16
C ASP A 1060 16.61 -19.59 18.30
N TYR A 1061 17.39 -19.19 17.30
CA TYR A 1061 17.06 -18.12 16.38
C TYR A 1061 17.73 -18.36 15.02
N ASN A 1062 17.08 -17.87 13.97
CA ASN A 1062 17.64 -17.89 12.63
C ASN A 1062 18.55 -16.67 12.46
N VAL A 1063 19.84 -16.92 12.23
CA VAL A 1063 20.86 -15.87 12.07
C VAL A 1063 20.53 -14.96 10.89
N GLU A 1064 20.06 -15.50 9.77
CA GLU A 1064 19.70 -14.72 8.57
C GLU A 1064 18.53 -13.76 8.86
N GLU A 1065 17.52 -14.23 9.60
CA GLU A 1065 16.39 -13.38 10.00
C GLU A 1065 16.82 -12.27 10.98
N ILE A 1066 17.80 -12.53 11.86
CA ILE A 1066 18.36 -11.51 12.76
C ILE A 1066 19.05 -10.42 11.95
N TYR A 1067 19.93 -10.80 11.01
CA TYR A 1067 20.62 -9.85 10.14
C TYR A 1067 19.62 -9.01 9.34
N LEU A 1068 18.64 -9.66 8.70
CA LEU A 1068 17.57 -8.97 7.98
C LEU A 1068 16.86 -7.91 8.84
N VAL A 1069 16.45 -8.28 10.06
CA VAL A 1069 15.71 -7.37 10.95
C VAL A 1069 16.59 -6.20 11.39
N VAL A 1070 17.86 -6.43 11.71
CA VAL A 1070 18.79 -5.36 12.14
C VAL A 1070 19.15 -4.44 10.97
N GLU A 1071 19.45 -4.98 9.79
CA GLU A 1071 19.70 -4.17 8.59
C GLU A 1071 18.48 -3.32 8.24
N THR A 1072 17.29 -3.93 8.23
CA THR A 1072 16.03 -3.22 8.02
C THR A 1072 15.84 -2.11 9.05
N ALA A 1073 16.22 -2.36 10.31
CA ALA A 1073 16.15 -1.36 11.38
C ALA A 1073 17.10 -0.17 11.14
N LEU A 1074 18.33 -0.42 10.69
CA LEU A 1074 19.31 0.62 10.36
C LEU A 1074 18.88 1.44 9.14
N VAL A 1075 18.35 0.78 8.10
CA VAL A 1075 17.80 1.41 6.89
C VAL A 1075 16.55 2.25 7.21
N CYS A 1076 15.65 1.75 8.05
CA CYS A 1076 14.48 2.50 8.53
C CYS A 1076 14.87 3.70 9.39
N SER A 1077 15.98 3.63 10.13
CA SER A 1077 16.45 4.68 11.06
C SER A 1077 17.56 5.57 10.48
N GLN A 1078 17.69 5.64 9.15
CA GLN A 1078 18.65 6.54 8.50
C GLN A 1078 18.37 8.02 8.79
N LEU A 1079 19.43 8.82 8.87
CA LEU A 1079 19.33 10.26 9.13
C LEU A 1079 18.58 11.01 8.00
N GLU A 1080 18.82 10.61 6.75
CA GLU A 1080 18.16 11.19 5.59
C GLU A 1080 16.81 10.50 5.33
N TRP A 1081 15.71 11.20 5.63
CA TRP A 1081 14.36 10.63 5.58
C TRP A 1081 13.93 10.10 4.20
N ARG A 1082 14.45 10.69 3.11
CA ARG A 1082 14.18 10.25 1.72
C ARG A 1082 14.81 8.91 1.36
N LYS A 1083 15.80 8.45 2.11
CA LYS A 1083 16.44 7.15 1.89
C LYS A 1083 15.74 6.03 2.66
N ARG A 1084 14.86 6.36 3.61
CA ARG A 1084 14.09 5.37 4.35
C ARG A 1084 13.06 4.70 3.43
N PRO A 1085 12.84 3.39 3.57
CA PRO A 1085 11.90 2.64 2.75
C PRO A 1085 10.45 3.03 3.08
N THR A 1086 9.53 2.62 2.22
CA THR A 1086 8.09 2.58 2.56
C THR A 1086 7.82 1.39 3.49
N MET A 1087 6.69 1.41 4.19
CA MET A 1087 6.34 0.27 5.05
C MET A 1087 5.95 -0.95 4.21
N SER A 1088 5.45 -0.77 2.98
CA SER A 1088 5.29 -1.85 2.01
C SER A 1088 6.60 -2.52 1.62
N GLN A 1089 7.66 -1.75 1.37
CA GLN A 1089 8.99 -2.32 1.09
C GLN A 1089 9.51 -3.13 2.28
N VAL A 1090 9.27 -2.66 3.51
CA VAL A 1090 9.61 -3.39 4.74
C VAL A 1090 8.80 -4.68 4.90
N VAL A 1091 7.49 -4.64 4.64
CA VAL A 1091 6.64 -5.86 4.68
C VAL A 1091 7.13 -6.86 3.64
N THR A 1092 7.40 -6.37 2.44
CA THR A 1092 7.93 -7.12 1.30
C THR A 1092 9.21 -7.87 1.71
N SER A 1093 10.21 -7.18 2.29
CA SER A 1093 11.45 -7.82 2.73
C SER A 1093 11.25 -8.90 3.81
N PHE A 1094 10.29 -8.73 4.72
CA PHE A 1094 10.02 -9.71 5.78
C PHE A 1094 9.21 -10.93 5.30
N VAL A 1095 8.31 -10.76 4.34
CA VAL A 1095 7.44 -11.85 3.87
C VAL A 1095 8.23 -12.96 3.14
N GLN A 1096 9.41 -12.63 2.59
CA GLN A 1096 10.33 -13.63 2.00
C GLN A 1096 10.72 -14.75 2.98
N TYR A 1097 10.65 -14.49 4.29
CA TYR A 1097 11.06 -15.40 5.35
C TYR A 1097 9.84 -15.94 6.15
N GLU A 1098 8.62 -15.68 5.70
CA GLU A 1098 7.40 -16.19 6.32
C GLU A 1098 7.14 -17.64 5.87
N ASP A 1099 6.82 -18.55 6.80
CA ASP A 1099 6.50 -19.95 6.48
C ASP A 1099 5.16 -20.05 5.70
N PRO A 1100 5.17 -20.44 4.40
CA PRO A 1100 3.98 -20.41 3.54
C PRO A 1100 2.86 -21.38 3.96
N ALA A 1101 3.13 -22.33 4.87
CA ALA A 1101 2.15 -23.30 5.32
C ALA A 1101 1.02 -22.70 6.20
N ILE A 1102 1.22 -21.51 6.77
CA ILE A 1102 0.31 -20.95 7.77
C ILE A 1102 -0.86 -20.18 7.15
N ASP A 1103 -0.69 -19.53 6.00
CA ASP A 1103 -1.76 -18.75 5.35
C ASP A 1103 -2.64 -19.58 4.41
N ILE A 1104 -2.10 -20.63 3.76
CA ILE A 1104 -2.92 -21.58 2.98
C ILE A 1104 -3.89 -22.34 3.91
N ALA A 1105 -3.46 -22.72 5.12
CA ALA A 1105 -4.31 -23.35 6.12
C ALA A 1105 -5.38 -22.41 6.71
N ARG A 1106 -5.22 -21.09 6.57
CA ARG A 1106 -6.15 -20.06 7.08
C ARG A 1106 -7.09 -19.53 6.00
N GLY A 1107 -6.64 -19.42 4.75
CA GLY A 1107 -7.47 -19.06 3.59
C GLY A 1107 -8.54 -20.10 3.25
N LEU A 1108 -8.29 -21.37 3.59
CA LEU A 1108 -9.25 -22.47 3.42
C LEU A 1108 -10.34 -22.55 4.51
N LYS A 1109 -10.33 -21.66 5.51
CA LYS A 1109 -11.42 -21.54 6.51
C LYS A 1109 -12.37 -20.40 6.15
N GLY A 1110 -13.02 -20.52 4.98
CA GLY A 1110 -14.34 -19.93 4.78
C GLY A 1110 -15.39 -20.62 5.68
N PRO A 1111 -16.58 -20.02 5.89
CA PRO A 1111 -17.58 -20.60 6.77
C PRO A 1111 -18.01 -21.97 6.23
N ARG A 1112 -17.65 -23.05 6.94
CA ARG A 1112 -18.23 -24.37 6.71
C ARG A 1112 -19.73 -24.26 6.97
N LYS A 1113 -20.53 -24.23 5.91
CA LYS A 1113 -21.90 -24.73 6.01
C LYS A 1113 -21.80 -26.23 6.28
N THR A 1114 -22.32 -26.66 7.42
CA THR A 1114 -22.50 -28.08 7.73
C THR A 1114 -23.51 -28.66 6.75
N LEU A 1115 -23.30 -29.91 6.33
CA LEU A 1115 -24.11 -30.63 5.33
C LEU A 1115 -25.58 -30.86 5.78
N GLU A 1116 -25.98 -30.31 6.93
CA GLU A 1116 -27.29 -30.46 7.55
C GLU A 1116 -28.24 -29.28 7.24
N ASP A 1117 -27.77 -28.23 6.55
CA ASP A 1117 -28.54 -27.00 6.29
C ASP A 1117 -29.03 -26.85 4.82
N ILE A 1118 -29.04 -27.91 4.01
CA ILE A 1118 -29.56 -27.87 2.63
C ILE A 1118 -31.02 -28.39 2.65
N PRO A 1119 -32.02 -27.57 2.26
CA PRO A 1119 -33.40 -28.02 2.14
C PRO A 1119 -33.54 -29.08 1.04
N GLU A 1120 -34.34 -30.14 1.28
CA GLU A 1120 -34.56 -31.29 0.38
C GLU A 1120 -35.15 -30.96 -1.01
N GLU A 1121 -35.50 -29.70 -1.30
CA GLU A 1121 -36.19 -29.31 -2.54
C GLU A 1121 -35.27 -28.92 -3.71
N ASP A 1122 -33.94 -28.82 -3.52
CA ASP A 1122 -32.98 -28.42 -4.57
C ASP A 1122 -32.14 -29.57 -5.16
N MET A 1123 -32.48 -30.84 -4.91
CA MET A 1123 -31.83 -31.97 -5.56
C MET A 1123 -32.31 -32.16 -7.01
N VAL A 1124 -31.75 -31.39 -7.95
CA VAL A 1124 -31.82 -31.69 -9.39
C VAL A 1124 -30.57 -32.46 -9.80
N GLU A 1125 -30.78 -33.67 -10.33
CA GLU A 1125 -29.74 -34.54 -10.90
C GLU A 1125 -28.90 -33.80 -11.95
N MET A 1126 -27.60 -33.65 -11.70
CA MET A 1126 -26.61 -33.35 -12.74
C MET A 1126 -25.98 -34.64 -13.26
N PRO A 1127 -25.66 -34.72 -14.57
CA PRO A 1127 -25.08 -35.92 -15.17
C PRO A 1127 -23.64 -36.12 -14.67
N ILE A 1128 -23.32 -37.37 -14.36
CA ILE A 1128 -21.96 -37.82 -14.08
C ILE A 1128 -21.21 -37.85 -15.43
N GLU A 1129 -20.32 -36.88 -15.65
CA GLU A 1129 -19.17 -37.08 -16.54
C GLU A 1129 -17.96 -37.38 -15.67
N ASP A 1130 -17.40 -38.57 -15.90
CA ASP A 1130 -16.19 -39.11 -15.28
C ASP A 1130 -14.99 -38.19 -15.48
N ASP A 1131 -14.43 -37.67 -14.39
CA ASP A 1131 -13.03 -37.24 -14.40
C ASP A 1131 -12.33 -37.63 -13.08
N GLU A 1132 -12.20 -38.94 -12.86
CA GLU A 1132 -11.37 -39.55 -11.81
C GLU A 1132 -9.86 -39.22 -11.95
N SER A 1133 -9.45 -38.47 -12.98
CA SER A 1133 -8.05 -38.18 -13.28
C SER A 1133 -7.46 -37.01 -12.48
N GLN A 1134 -8.27 -36.05 -12.01
CA GLN A 1134 -7.77 -34.88 -11.27
C GLN A 1134 -7.57 -35.15 -9.77
N VAL A 1135 -8.43 -35.94 -9.15
CA VAL A 1135 -8.36 -36.19 -7.69
C VAL A 1135 -7.24 -37.20 -7.34
N ARG A 1136 -6.90 -38.14 -8.24
CA ARG A 1136 -5.75 -39.02 -8.03
C ARG A 1136 -4.39 -38.33 -8.24
N ARG A 1137 -4.30 -37.30 -9.08
CA ARG A 1137 -3.05 -36.52 -9.27
C ARG A 1137 -2.68 -35.68 -8.05
N LEU A 1138 -3.67 -35.16 -7.32
CA LEU A 1138 -3.42 -34.38 -6.10
C LEU A 1138 -3.02 -35.25 -4.90
N LEU A 1139 -3.32 -36.55 -4.92
CA LEU A 1139 -3.06 -37.47 -3.80
C LEU A 1139 -1.86 -38.40 -4.03
N SER A 1140 -1.30 -38.49 -5.24
CA SER A 1140 -0.13 -39.33 -5.53
C SER A 1140 1.23 -38.61 -5.40
N ALA A 1141 1.26 -37.32 -5.08
CA ALA A 1141 2.52 -36.56 -4.95
C ALA A 1141 3.11 -36.56 -3.51
N ARG A 1142 2.61 -37.42 -2.61
CA ARG A 1142 3.15 -37.59 -1.25
C ARG A 1142 3.17 -39.06 -0.86
N SER A 1143 4.15 -39.79 -1.38
CA SER A 1143 4.65 -40.99 -0.70
C SER A 1143 6.14 -41.11 -0.95
N THR A 1144 6.96 -40.72 0.01
CA THR A 1144 8.29 -41.31 0.19
C THR A 1144 8.39 -41.89 1.59
N ASP A 1145 8.95 -43.09 1.61
CA ASP A 1145 9.14 -43.97 2.77
C ASP A 1145 9.92 -43.30 3.89
N SER A 1146 9.28 -43.02 5.03
CA SER A 1146 9.92 -42.91 6.35
C SER A 1146 8.91 -42.80 7.50
N ALA A 1147 7.81 -43.54 7.44
CA ALA A 1147 6.87 -43.64 8.56
C ALA A 1147 6.25 -45.04 8.61
N GLN A 1148 7.10 -46.04 8.81
CA GLN A 1148 6.67 -47.39 9.12
C GLN A 1148 7.29 -47.81 10.46
N GLU A 1149 6.86 -47.16 11.56
CA GLU A 1149 6.95 -47.79 12.90
C GLU A 1149 5.99 -47.21 13.96
N ASP A 1150 5.41 -46.01 13.82
CA ASP A 1150 4.52 -45.44 14.85
C ASP A 1150 3.04 -45.28 14.45
N ALA A 1151 2.43 -46.32 13.88
CA ALA A 1151 0.98 -46.36 13.63
C ALA A 1151 0.35 -47.72 13.94
N ILE A 1152 0.54 -48.21 15.17
CA ILE A 1152 -0.33 -49.22 15.78
C ILE A 1152 -0.86 -48.62 17.08
N GLU A 1153 -1.88 -47.76 16.98
CA GLU A 1153 -2.90 -47.50 18.01
C GLU A 1153 -3.71 -46.28 17.57
N LEU A 1154 -4.71 -46.46 16.70
CA LEU A 1154 -5.87 -45.55 16.55
C LEU A 1154 -6.88 -46.14 15.55
N SER A 1155 -7.28 -47.39 15.78
CA SER A 1155 -8.38 -48.04 15.07
C SER A 1155 -9.54 -48.38 16.02
N THR A 1156 -9.93 -47.45 16.90
CA THR A 1156 -11.24 -47.51 17.57
C THR A 1156 -11.71 -46.12 17.99
N MET A 1157 -12.58 -45.48 17.20
CA MET A 1157 -13.90 -45.04 17.64
C MET A 1157 -14.67 -44.31 16.52
N ARG A 1158 -15.97 -44.64 16.47
CA ARG A 1158 -17.02 -44.21 15.55
C ARG A 1158 -17.54 -42.79 15.88
N PRO A 1159 -18.37 -42.18 15.00
CA PRO A 1159 -18.55 -40.73 14.92
C PRO A 1159 -19.59 -40.18 15.91
N ARG A 1160 -19.38 -38.93 16.30
CA ARG A 1160 -20.41 -37.95 16.68
C ARG A 1160 -20.04 -36.60 16.12
#